data_AF-E8V077-F1
#
_entry.id   AF-E8V077-F1
#
_cell.length_a   1.000
_cell.length_b   1.000
_cell.length_c   1.000
_cell.angle_alpha   90.00
_cell.angle_beta   90.00
_cell.angle_gamma   90.00
#
_symmetry.space_group_name_H-M   'P 1'
#
loop_
_entity.id
_entity.type
_entity.pdbx_description
1 polymer ?
#
loop_
_entity_poly.entity_id
_entity_poly.type
_entity_poly.pdbx_seq_one_letter_code
_entity_poly.pdbx_strand_id
1 'polypeptide(L)'
;MRVLSKWVVSRSMVVAMALLTVLGMVGCAGGNSSSSGSNVTATPTFSPGAGTYNTSQTVTIADATSGAVLYCTTDGMTPTTSSPQCSQPTTIFKTQFLQAIAVAPGMTASAVASAGYTVNLNAAATPTFSPAGGTYSAAQTVSINDATAGANLYYTTDGTVPTAASKLYTGPVVLSKSGTLSAIAMASGFNNSGVASASYTIGQGTATPVISPAGGTFSTAQTVTITDATPGANIYYTTDGTTTPTRSSTSYGGPISVSSSQTIQAIAVASNIPSSVATAAFTITLTATAPPTFSPAAGTYTTAQTVMLSDTTSGATIYYTTDGITTPTTSSAVYGNPISVSSSQTIKAIATSSGFGTSAVASAAYTINLAVAAPTFSPAAGTFSTAQTVTISDATTGATIYYTTDGSIPVPQQGTTQPYNSPINVSQTETISAIAMLDGTSSSVATASYTINLGAPIQGSVFSGMLPVGGAQVQIYAAGQTGYASDATPLLATPVKTDASGAFSAHYDCPASPGDLVYLVATGGSIGSGSANSSLAFMTALGPCGNLASTAATYVVNEVTTVASAYALSPFMAGATKVGSSIANYQGLTNAFRTVTNLTDLTTGNALTITPAYVNSNPVPFLNSSTVPQSRIHTLANALNACAAGTACSSLFSAATPNGGAAPTDTLQAILDIAQNPGANASAVFNVVSTAGPFQPALAAAPNDWILALTFTGGGLGFAPGFQVPFFNDPFDLGTLENTSMAIDATGNIWVTAFNNENDGSGSSFPDVDSGMIAVFDNLGAPLTKPSALDSSGNVIYGGYIANHIEDGTGTAGTVAAHAIAIDPSGNAWVNGGSVIGAMFPQTGTGLAEVVRNGPNFSLVLPYIQVGPNASPLTIDGSGNVWLFDGALEQFGPTGALNFSNPGAGIDPANPNAGYGSIQSLMFDSNATPALWGSAADKGDLYQINPKDGSGVTNYFAGSTGQYTNLAAGSDGNIYACGDQGGQKLDVLNVASMSILNKLTIPTGRGCGNQMVMDGVGHLFTVTGGTSPGILDEFTVSGSRLSPISPVGTGYTGTSTGEAATINPDPNATLIVPFGTTYIPPAGVMGAAIDGSGNLWVLNIDTGTTTSPGNVLVEFVGIAAPVVTPISNAVSFGQVGARP
;
A
#
# COMPACT_ATOMS: atom_id res chain seq x y z
N MET A 1 -60.65 -16.11 -19.37
CA MET A 1 -60.55 -17.50 -18.88
C MET A 1 -59.13 -17.68 -18.35
N ARG A 2 -58.82 -18.36 -17.23
CA ARG A 2 -59.63 -19.18 -16.31
C ARG A 2 -60.23 -18.37 -15.13
N VAL A 3 -60.61 -19.03 -14.03
CA VAL A 3 -61.48 -18.54 -12.93
C VAL A 3 -61.03 -19.07 -11.55
N LEU A 4 -61.18 -18.26 -10.51
CA LEU A 4 -61.41 -18.64 -9.10
C LEU A 4 -62.64 -17.84 -8.64
N SER A 5 -63.84 -18.43 -8.53
CA SER A 5 -64.44 -19.04 -7.30
C SER A 5 -64.66 -18.04 -6.16
N LYS A 6 -65.89 -17.47 -6.03
CA LYS A 6 -66.97 -17.85 -5.07
C LYS A 6 -66.71 -17.33 -3.63
N TRP A 7 -67.71 -16.90 -2.82
CA TRP A 7 -69.17 -17.12 -2.78
C TRP A 7 -69.95 -15.77 -2.82
N VAL A 8 -71.28 -15.66 -3.00
CA VAL A 8 -72.41 -16.24 -2.22
C VAL A 8 -73.69 -16.46 -3.06
N VAL A 9 -74.25 -17.69 -2.97
CA VAL A 9 -75.69 -18.11 -2.92
C VAL A 9 -76.73 -17.22 -3.68
N SER A 10 -77.55 -17.71 -4.63
CA SER A 10 -78.53 -18.81 -4.45
C SER A 10 -79.25 -19.28 -5.74
N ARG A 11 -79.98 -20.41 -5.62
CA ARG A 11 -81.08 -20.95 -6.47
C ARG A 11 -80.70 -21.39 -7.90
N SER A 12 -80.83 -22.69 -8.26
CA SER A 12 -82.01 -23.58 -8.38
C SER A 12 -82.67 -23.47 -9.77
N MET A 13 -83.11 -24.53 -10.46
CA MET A 13 -83.22 -25.97 -10.08
C MET A 13 -83.36 -26.86 -11.35
N VAL A 14 -83.40 -28.19 -11.17
CA VAL A 14 -84.09 -29.17 -12.08
C VAL A 14 -83.43 -29.39 -13.47
N VAL A 15 -82.78 -30.54 -13.74
CA VAL A 15 -83.33 -31.87 -14.15
C VAL A 15 -83.67 -31.93 -15.66
N ALA A 16 -83.49 -33.03 -16.40
CA ALA A 16 -82.61 -34.22 -16.34
C ALA A 16 -82.80 -35.05 -17.65
N MET A 17 -82.08 -36.18 -17.81
CA MET A 17 -82.43 -37.28 -18.74
C MET A 17 -82.47 -36.91 -20.24
N ALA A 18 -82.67 -37.81 -21.21
CA ALA A 18 -82.22 -39.21 -21.41
C ALA A 18 -82.11 -39.37 -22.94
N LEU A 19 -81.12 -40.05 -23.54
CA LEU A 19 -80.85 -41.49 -23.52
C LEU A 19 -82.08 -42.36 -23.88
N LEU A 20 -82.38 -42.49 -25.19
CA LEU A 20 -83.16 -43.57 -25.86
C LEU A 20 -83.21 -43.20 -27.37
N THR A 21 -83.22 -44.05 -28.41
CA THR A 21 -82.90 -45.49 -28.68
C THR A 21 -82.79 -45.59 -30.24
N VAL A 22 -81.94 -46.39 -30.91
CA VAL A 22 -81.95 -47.87 -31.08
C VAL A 22 -83.31 -48.33 -31.68
N LEU A 23 -83.41 -49.08 -32.80
CA LEU A 23 -82.42 -49.82 -33.63
C LEU A 23 -82.96 -50.12 -35.05
N GLY A 24 -82.11 -50.63 -35.96
CA GLY A 24 -82.50 -51.25 -37.25
C GLY A 24 -81.51 -50.90 -38.39
N MET A 25 -80.41 -51.63 -38.63
CA MET A 25 -80.29 -52.98 -39.23
C MET A 25 -80.82 -53.07 -40.68
N VAL A 26 -80.14 -53.71 -41.65
CA VAL A 26 -78.78 -54.31 -41.73
C VAL A 26 -78.37 -54.31 -43.21
N GLY A 27 -77.07 -54.16 -43.55
CA GLY A 27 -76.57 -54.20 -44.93
C GLY A 27 -75.05 -54.40 -44.99
N CYS A 28 -74.56 -55.14 -45.98
CA CYS A 28 -73.19 -55.67 -45.98
C CYS A 28 -72.20 -54.89 -46.86
N ALA A 29 -70.92 -54.96 -46.46
CA ALA A 29 -69.71 -54.95 -47.29
C ALA A 29 -69.37 -53.72 -48.17
N GLY A 30 -68.21 -53.13 -47.86
CA GLY A 30 -67.20 -52.80 -48.88
C GLY A 30 -67.10 -51.36 -49.39
N GLY A 31 -66.01 -50.67 -49.01
CA GLY A 31 -65.40 -49.60 -49.82
C GLY A 31 -65.96 -48.18 -49.68
N ASN A 32 -65.16 -47.30 -49.08
CA ASN A 32 -65.08 -45.85 -49.38
C ASN A 32 -66.39 -45.01 -49.39
N SER A 33 -66.93 -44.73 -48.19
CA SER A 33 -67.47 -43.41 -47.77
C SER A 33 -68.48 -42.65 -48.68
N SER A 34 -69.80 -42.76 -48.39
CA SER A 34 -70.97 -42.04 -48.96
C SER A 34 -72.11 -41.91 -47.88
N SER A 35 -73.37 -41.43 -48.02
CA SER A 35 -74.26 -40.78 -49.03
C SER A 35 -75.58 -40.31 -48.33
N SER A 36 -76.48 -39.49 -48.93
CA SER A 36 -77.72 -38.99 -48.27
C SER A 36 -78.90 -38.55 -49.20
N GLY A 37 -80.13 -38.40 -48.64
CA GLY A 37 -81.31 -37.71 -49.27
C GLY A 37 -82.64 -38.51 -49.29
N SER A 38 -83.83 -37.86 -49.17
CA SER A 38 -85.18 -38.51 -49.33
C SER A 38 -86.43 -37.58 -49.40
N ASN A 39 -87.38 -37.96 -50.26
CA ASN A 39 -88.87 -37.90 -50.27
C ASN A 39 -89.71 -36.93 -49.37
N VAL A 40 -90.70 -36.21 -49.96
CA VAL A 40 -91.88 -35.54 -49.32
C VAL A 40 -93.11 -35.52 -50.27
N THR A 41 -94.34 -35.40 -49.74
CA THR A 41 -95.67 -35.37 -50.41
C THR A 41 -95.97 -34.15 -51.32
N ALA A 42 -96.98 -34.26 -52.21
CA ALA A 42 -97.40 -33.24 -53.18
C ALA A 42 -98.29 -32.10 -52.63
N THR A 43 -98.38 -31.01 -53.39
CA THR A 43 -99.06 -29.75 -53.07
C THR A 43 -99.48 -29.06 -54.38
N PRO A 44 -100.61 -28.29 -54.42
CA PRO A 44 -101.09 -27.69 -55.66
C PRO A 44 -100.06 -26.83 -56.38
N THR A 45 -100.17 -26.83 -57.70
CA THR A 45 -99.32 -26.07 -58.61
C THR A 45 -100.16 -25.06 -59.37
N PHE A 46 -99.62 -23.85 -59.55
CA PHE A 46 -100.15 -22.85 -60.47
C PHE A 46 -99.32 -22.87 -61.75
N SER A 47 -99.98 -22.81 -62.91
CA SER A 47 -99.37 -22.87 -64.23
C SER A 47 -99.87 -21.74 -65.13
N PRO A 48 -99.07 -20.68 -65.38
CA PRO A 48 -97.75 -20.43 -64.80
C PRO A 48 -97.84 -20.05 -63.31
N GLY A 49 -96.71 -20.04 -62.62
CA GLY A 49 -96.63 -19.84 -61.17
C GLY A 49 -96.71 -18.38 -60.70
N ALA A 50 -96.43 -18.18 -59.41
CA ALA A 50 -96.16 -16.86 -58.85
C ALA A 50 -95.03 -16.16 -59.62
N GLY A 51 -95.15 -14.87 -59.92
CA GLY A 51 -94.09 -14.15 -60.62
C GLY A 51 -94.42 -12.72 -61.04
N THR A 52 -93.37 -12.01 -61.47
CA THR A 52 -93.48 -10.74 -62.19
C THR A 52 -93.40 -11.01 -63.68
N TYR A 53 -94.39 -10.51 -64.42
CA TYR A 53 -94.55 -10.68 -65.85
C TYR A 53 -94.47 -9.32 -66.56
N ASN A 54 -93.95 -9.32 -67.78
CA ASN A 54 -93.84 -8.14 -68.65
C ASN A 54 -94.91 -8.11 -69.75
N THR A 55 -95.85 -9.04 -69.69
CA THR A 55 -96.99 -9.25 -70.59
C THR A 55 -98.19 -9.74 -69.78
N SER A 56 -99.41 -9.64 -70.32
CA SER A 56 -100.60 -10.24 -69.72
C SER A 56 -100.56 -11.78 -69.78
N GLN A 57 -100.96 -12.47 -68.71
CA GLN A 57 -100.78 -13.94 -68.58
C GLN A 57 -102.01 -14.68 -68.08
N THR A 58 -102.14 -15.97 -68.42
CA THR A 58 -103.32 -16.79 -68.16
C THR A 58 -102.97 -18.05 -67.35
N VAL A 59 -103.69 -18.28 -66.24
CA VAL A 59 -103.29 -19.15 -65.11
C VAL A 59 -104.21 -20.35 -64.91
N THR A 60 -103.62 -21.52 -64.69
CA THR A 60 -104.24 -22.85 -64.48
C THR A 60 -103.80 -23.43 -63.12
N ILE A 61 -104.53 -24.39 -62.54
CA ILE A 61 -104.21 -25.01 -61.23
C ILE A 61 -104.29 -26.55 -61.29
N ALA A 62 -103.31 -27.29 -60.75
CA ALA A 62 -103.28 -28.76 -60.76
C ALA A 62 -102.60 -29.39 -59.53
N ASP A 63 -102.95 -30.64 -59.17
CA ASP A 63 -102.20 -31.50 -58.23
C ASP A 63 -101.88 -32.86 -58.91
N ALA A 64 -100.77 -33.50 -58.51
CA ALA A 64 -100.27 -34.73 -59.12
C ALA A 64 -100.70 -36.02 -58.40
N THR A 65 -101.33 -35.93 -57.23
CA THR A 65 -101.79 -37.09 -56.46
C THR A 65 -103.08 -37.63 -57.07
N SER A 66 -103.01 -38.77 -57.76
CA SER A 66 -104.16 -39.37 -58.42
C SER A 66 -105.31 -39.62 -57.45
N GLY A 67 -106.40 -38.86 -57.58
CA GLY A 67 -107.56 -38.88 -56.68
C GLY A 67 -107.69 -37.66 -55.76
N ALA A 68 -106.82 -36.65 -55.87
CA ALA A 68 -106.93 -35.42 -55.09
C ALA A 68 -107.95 -34.39 -55.65
N VAL A 69 -108.50 -33.57 -54.76
CA VAL A 69 -109.47 -32.49 -55.07
C VAL A 69 -108.92 -31.12 -54.67
N LEU A 70 -109.13 -30.10 -55.51
CA LEU A 70 -108.56 -28.74 -55.37
C LEU A 70 -109.58 -27.69 -54.88
N TYR A 71 -109.11 -26.80 -54.00
CA TYR A 71 -109.86 -25.69 -53.40
C TYR A 71 -109.02 -24.40 -53.33
N CYS A 72 -109.60 -23.19 -53.51
CA CYS A 72 -108.79 -21.94 -53.57
C CYS A 72 -109.48 -20.61 -53.21
N THR A 73 -108.66 -19.56 -53.00
CA THR A 73 -109.01 -18.15 -52.67
C THR A 73 -108.10 -17.14 -53.41
N THR A 74 -108.43 -15.83 -53.40
CA THR A 74 -107.62 -14.74 -54.00
C THR A 74 -107.32 -13.57 -53.05
N ASP A 75 -107.75 -13.68 -51.79
CA ASP A 75 -107.72 -12.62 -50.77
C ASP A 75 -106.58 -12.79 -49.74
N GLY A 76 -105.93 -13.95 -49.73
CA GLY A 76 -104.81 -14.28 -48.82
C GLY A 76 -105.20 -15.18 -47.64
N MET A 77 -106.46 -15.60 -47.52
CA MET A 77 -106.90 -16.49 -46.43
C MET A 77 -106.73 -17.98 -46.75
N THR A 78 -106.06 -18.68 -45.84
CA THR A 78 -105.75 -20.12 -45.83
C THR A 78 -106.96 -20.99 -46.24
N PRO A 79 -106.93 -21.65 -47.42
CA PRO A 79 -108.02 -22.52 -47.86
C PRO A 79 -108.23 -23.76 -46.97
N THR A 80 -109.46 -24.27 -46.95
CA THR A 80 -109.84 -25.50 -46.24
C THR A 80 -110.80 -26.33 -47.11
N THR A 81 -111.20 -27.53 -46.66
CA THR A 81 -112.21 -28.36 -47.36
C THR A 81 -113.61 -27.74 -47.44
N SER A 82 -113.84 -26.59 -46.76
CA SER A 82 -115.07 -25.81 -46.81
C SER A 82 -115.04 -24.65 -47.83
N SER A 83 -113.92 -24.46 -48.54
CA SER A 83 -113.73 -23.42 -49.55
C SER A 83 -114.39 -23.78 -50.91
N PRO A 84 -114.48 -22.83 -51.87
CA PRO A 84 -114.88 -23.14 -53.24
C PRO A 84 -113.86 -24.00 -54.00
N GLN A 85 -114.32 -24.75 -54.99
CA GLN A 85 -113.47 -25.40 -56.00
C GLN A 85 -112.90 -24.38 -57.00
N CYS A 86 -111.79 -24.73 -57.65
CA CYS A 86 -111.03 -23.79 -58.47
C CYS A 86 -111.55 -23.57 -59.90
N SER A 87 -111.68 -22.30 -60.27
CA SER A 87 -111.95 -21.83 -61.64
C SER A 87 -110.70 -21.86 -62.52
N GLN A 88 -110.88 -22.13 -63.81
CA GLN A 88 -109.81 -22.45 -64.76
C GLN A 88 -110.17 -21.88 -66.15
N PRO A 89 -109.24 -21.24 -66.89
CA PRO A 89 -108.06 -20.51 -66.43
C PRO A 89 -108.36 -19.01 -66.19
N THR A 90 -107.45 -18.28 -65.54
CA THR A 90 -107.64 -16.86 -65.15
C THR A 90 -106.59 -15.94 -65.77
N THR A 91 -107.00 -14.87 -66.47
CA THR A 91 -106.08 -13.91 -67.12
C THR A 91 -105.78 -12.69 -66.24
N ILE A 92 -104.51 -12.25 -66.25
CA ILE A 92 -103.91 -11.26 -65.37
C ILE A 92 -103.28 -10.13 -66.21
N PHE A 93 -103.65 -8.88 -65.92
CA PHE A 93 -103.10 -7.67 -66.58
C PHE A 93 -102.40 -6.69 -65.63
N LYS A 94 -102.43 -6.96 -64.32
CA LYS A 94 -101.87 -6.13 -63.24
C LYS A 94 -101.63 -6.98 -61.98
N THR A 95 -101.09 -6.39 -60.91
CA THR A 95 -100.71 -7.10 -59.68
C THR A 95 -101.89 -7.65 -58.86
N GLN A 96 -101.82 -8.92 -58.40
CA GLN A 96 -102.83 -9.61 -57.56
C GLN A 96 -102.30 -10.92 -56.92
N PHE A 97 -103.06 -11.58 -56.04
CA PHE A 97 -102.70 -12.86 -55.35
C PHE A 97 -103.75 -13.98 -55.55
N LEU A 98 -103.36 -15.22 -55.21
CA LEU A 98 -104.11 -16.49 -55.39
C LEU A 98 -103.59 -17.56 -54.39
N GLN A 99 -104.42 -18.45 -53.84
CA GLN A 99 -104.02 -19.53 -52.90
C GLN A 99 -104.84 -20.82 -53.10
N ALA A 100 -104.30 -22.03 -52.84
CA ALA A 100 -104.99 -23.32 -53.04
C ALA A 100 -104.53 -24.49 -52.10
N ILE A 101 -105.37 -25.54 -51.90
CA ILE A 101 -105.00 -26.84 -51.25
C ILE A 101 -105.47 -28.07 -52.06
N ALA A 102 -104.86 -29.24 -51.78
CA ALA A 102 -105.23 -30.58 -52.25
C ALA A 102 -105.34 -31.61 -51.09
N VAL A 103 -106.15 -32.67 -51.25
CA VAL A 103 -106.37 -33.73 -50.25
C VAL A 103 -106.58 -35.09 -50.93
N ALA A 104 -105.96 -36.18 -50.44
CA ALA A 104 -106.08 -37.53 -51.03
C ALA A 104 -106.28 -38.64 -49.96
N PRO A 105 -106.98 -39.76 -50.27
CA PRO A 105 -107.24 -40.84 -49.31
C PRO A 105 -105.97 -41.56 -48.84
N GLY A 106 -105.87 -41.85 -47.55
CA GLY A 106 -104.72 -42.53 -46.95
C GLY A 106 -103.44 -41.67 -46.85
N MET A 107 -103.49 -40.41 -47.27
CA MET A 107 -102.39 -39.44 -47.19
C MET A 107 -102.82 -38.22 -46.39
N THR A 108 -101.84 -37.49 -45.82
CA THR A 108 -102.10 -36.17 -45.22
C THR A 108 -102.51 -35.18 -46.31
N ALA A 109 -103.39 -34.23 -45.97
CA ALA A 109 -103.69 -33.08 -46.84
C ALA A 109 -102.40 -32.31 -47.18
N SER A 110 -102.40 -31.62 -48.34
CA SER A 110 -101.28 -30.80 -48.77
C SER A 110 -101.10 -29.56 -47.90
N ALA A 111 -99.95 -28.90 -48.06
CA ALA A 111 -99.82 -27.50 -47.65
C ALA A 111 -100.69 -26.58 -48.55
N VAL A 112 -100.85 -25.32 -48.13
CA VAL A 112 -101.39 -24.27 -49.00
C VAL A 112 -100.32 -23.86 -50.02
N ALA A 113 -100.66 -23.92 -51.30
CA ALA A 113 -99.93 -23.24 -52.36
C ALA A 113 -100.39 -21.78 -52.48
N SER A 114 -99.49 -20.84 -52.74
CA SER A 114 -99.81 -19.41 -52.94
C SER A 114 -99.09 -18.85 -54.17
N ALA A 115 -99.73 -17.95 -54.92
CA ALA A 115 -99.14 -17.27 -56.07
C ALA A 115 -99.55 -15.79 -56.16
N GLY A 116 -98.57 -14.91 -55.97
CA GLY A 116 -98.64 -13.50 -56.34
C GLY A 116 -98.22 -13.28 -57.79
N TYR A 117 -98.99 -12.50 -58.52
CA TYR A 117 -98.71 -12.04 -59.88
C TYR A 117 -98.43 -10.54 -59.83
N THR A 118 -97.42 -10.07 -60.55
CA THR A 118 -97.18 -8.65 -60.87
C THR A 118 -97.12 -8.52 -62.39
N VAL A 119 -97.72 -7.49 -62.99
CA VAL A 119 -97.66 -7.28 -64.45
C VAL A 119 -97.24 -5.85 -64.75
N ASN A 120 -96.09 -5.71 -65.40
CA ASN A 120 -95.47 -4.44 -65.77
C ASN A 120 -95.28 -4.41 -67.31
N LEU A 121 -96.23 -3.82 -68.05
CA LEU A 121 -96.07 -3.68 -69.50
C LEU A 121 -94.89 -2.75 -69.83
N ASN A 122 -94.02 -3.21 -70.72
CA ASN A 122 -92.93 -2.39 -71.24
C ASN A 122 -93.49 -1.13 -71.94
N ALA A 123 -92.78 -0.01 -71.81
CA ALA A 123 -92.95 1.11 -72.74
C ALA A 123 -92.36 0.75 -74.10
N ALA A 124 -92.88 1.37 -75.16
CA ALA A 124 -92.15 1.50 -76.41
C ALA A 124 -90.81 2.20 -76.14
N ALA A 125 -89.79 1.89 -76.93
CA ALA A 125 -88.48 2.52 -76.77
C ALA A 125 -88.59 4.05 -76.92
N THR A 126 -87.74 4.77 -76.18
CA THR A 126 -87.63 6.22 -76.37
C THR A 126 -86.84 6.47 -77.66
N PRO A 127 -87.35 7.27 -78.60
CA PRO A 127 -86.65 7.52 -79.86
C PRO A 127 -85.23 8.05 -79.67
N THR A 128 -84.37 7.74 -80.64
CA THR A 128 -82.97 8.14 -80.67
C THR A 128 -82.70 9.05 -81.86
N PHE A 129 -81.73 9.95 -81.71
CA PHE A 129 -81.35 10.93 -82.73
C PHE A 129 -79.90 10.71 -83.17
N SER A 130 -79.65 10.73 -84.48
CA SER A 130 -78.30 10.61 -85.05
C SER A 130 -78.07 11.63 -86.18
N PRO A 131 -77.10 12.56 -86.04
CA PRO A 131 -76.25 12.79 -84.87
C PRO A 131 -77.06 13.26 -83.65
N ALA A 132 -76.47 13.16 -82.46
CA ALA A 132 -77.10 13.57 -81.21
C ALA A 132 -77.10 15.10 -81.03
N GLY A 133 -77.89 15.60 -80.06
CA GLY A 133 -77.90 17.02 -79.69
C GLY A 133 -76.52 17.53 -79.26
N GLY A 134 -76.18 18.75 -79.64
CA GLY A 134 -74.86 19.34 -79.40
C GLY A 134 -74.61 20.64 -80.17
N THR A 135 -73.41 21.20 -80.00
CA THR A 135 -72.96 22.38 -80.74
C THR A 135 -72.15 21.96 -81.97
N TYR A 136 -72.49 22.51 -83.13
CA TYR A 136 -71.89 22.20 -84.43
C TYR A 136 -71.53 23.50 -85.16
N SER A 137 -70.42 23.52 -85.90
CA SER A 137 -70.02 24.71 -86.69
C SER A 137 -70.81 24.88 -87.99
N ALA A 138 -71.57 23.87 -88.40
CA ALA A 138 -72.38 23.84 -89.62
C ALA A 138 -73.70 23.07 -89.42
N ALA A 139 -74.66 23.28 -90.33
CA ALA A 139 -75.98 22.65 -90.34
C ALA A 139 -75.93 21.12 -90.28
N GLN A 140 -76.90 20.50 -89.59
CA GLN A 140 -76.97 19.05 -89.36
C GLN A 140 -78.18 18.41 -90.04
N THR A 141 -78.09 17.12 -90.36
CA THR A 141 -79.20 16.30 -90.85
C THR A 141 -79.40 15.12 -89.91
N VAL A 142 -80.54 15.09 -89.21
CA VAL A 142 -80.78 14.22 -88.06
C VAL A 142 -81.79 13.13 -88.42
N SER A 143 -81.37 11.87 -88.27
CA SER A 143 -82.23 10.70 -88.35
C SER A 143 -82.91 10.45 -87.00
N ILE A 144 -84.19 10.04 -87.03
CA ILE A 144 -84.93 9.57 -85.86
C ILE A 144 -85.09 8.05 -85.98
N ASN A 145 -84.69 7.29 -84.96
CA ASN A 145 -84.69 5.83 -84.95
C ASN A 145 -85.28 5.29 -83.65
N ASP A 146 -86.03 4.20 -83.72
CA ASP A 146 -86.61 3.53 -82.56
C ASP A 146 -86.42 2.01 -82.61
N ALA A 147 -86.39 1.36 -81.45
CA ALA A 147 -86.15 -0.07 -81.32
C ALA A 147 -87.42 -0.93 -81.22
N THR A 148 -88.61 -0.32 -80.99
CA THR A 148 -89.88 -1.05 -80.97
C THR A 148 -90.39 -1.25 -82.41
N ALA A 149 -90.19 -2.45 -82.93
CA ALA A 149 -90.61 -2.81 -84.28
C ALA A 149 -92.10 -2.54 -84.52
N GLY A 150 -92.42 -1.77 -85.57
CA GLY A 150 -93.79 -1.38 -85.91
C GLY A 150 -94.36 -0.18 -85.13
N ALA A 151 -93.55 0.51 -84.32
CA ALA A 151 -93.97 1.77 -83.70
C ALA A 151 -94.06 2.94 -84.71
N ASN A 152 -95.08 3.77 -84.57
CA ASN A 152 -95.16 5.05 -85.29
C ASN A 152 -94.44 6.15 -84.50
N LEU A 153 -93.63 6.96 -85.19
CA LEU A 153 -92.81 8.00 -84.59
C LEU A 153 -93.31 9.40 -84.96
N TYR A 154 -93.56 10.24 -83.96
CA TYR A 154 -94.09 11.60 -84.12
C TYR A 154 -93.16 12.65 -83.52
N TYR A 155 -92.93 13.76 -84.22
CA TYR A 155 -91.88 14.73 -83.86
C TYR A 155 -92.26 16.22 -84.02
N THR A 156 -91.45 17.07 -83.39
CA THR A 156 -91.51 18.56 -83.40
C THR A 156 -90.07 19.12 -83.43
N THR A 157 -89.88 20.35 -83.94
CA THR A 157 -88.54 21.00 -84.08
C THR A 157 -88.39 22.31 -83.29
N ASP A 158 -89.36 22.60 -82.42
CA ASP A 158 -89.43 23.77 -81.53
C ASP A 158 -89.34 23.38 -80.04
N GLY A 159 -89.08 22.10 -79.76
CA GLY A 159 -89.04 21.52 -78.41
C GLY A 159 -90.39 21.12 -77.82
N THR A 160 -91.53 21.45 -78.45
CA THR A 160 -92.87 21.13 -77.90
C THR A 160 -93.11 19.62 -77.78
N VAL A 161 -93.91 19.20 -76.78
CA VAL A 161 -94.19 17.77 -76.51
C VAL A 161 -94.98 17.14 -77.67
N PRO A 162 -94.43 16.10 -78.35
CA PRO A 162 -95.14 15.47 -79.46
C PRO A 162 -96.33 14.62 -79.01
N THR A 163 -97.34 14.53 -79.87
CA THR A 163 -98.53 13.68 -79.71
C THR A 163 -98.85 12.95 -81.02
N ALA A 164 -99.87 12.10 -81.04
CA ALA A 164 -100.34 11.44 -82.26
C ALA A 164 -100.85 12.40 -83.36
N ALA A 165 -101.04 13.69 -83.05
CA ALA A 165 -101.38 14.76 -83.99
C ALA A 165 -100.15 15.58 -84.46
N SER A 166 -98.96 15.32 -83.93
CA SER A 166 -97.71 15.94 -84.38
C SER A 166 -97.25 15.35 -85.72
N LYS A 167 -96.12 15.83 -86.26
CA LYS A 167 -95.68 15.39 -87.59
C LYS A 167 -95.13 13.96 -87.55
N LEU A 168 -95.68 13.05 -88.35
CA LEU A 168 -95.16 11.70 -88.52
C LEU A 168 -93.77 11.74 -89.17
N TYR A 169 -92.82 10.98 -88.64
CA TYR A 169 -91.47 10.84 -89.20
C TYR A 169 -91.47 9.86 -90.38
N THR A 170 -90.98 10.33 -91.53
CA THR A 170 -90.90 9.54 -92.78
C THR A 170 -89.54 9.64 -93.48
N GLY A 171 -88.58 10.37 -92.89
CA GLY A 171 -87.22 10.57 -93.40
C GLY A 171 -86.46 11.65 -92.62
N PRO A 172 -85.12 11.73 -92.73
CA PRO A 172 -84.28 12.59 -91.88
C PRO A 172 -84.63 14.10 -91.90
N VAL A 173 -84.39 14.76 -90.77
CA VAL A 173 -84.76 16.15 -90.49
C VAL A 173 -83.55 17.07 -90.56
N VAL A 174 -83.56 18.08 -91.43
CA VAL A 174 -82.46 19.05 -91.56
C VAL A 174 -82.62 20.21 -90.58
N LEU A 175 -81.59 20.49 -89.79
CA LEU A 175 -81.49 21.60 -88.84
C LEU A 175 -80.37 22.56 -89.27
N SER A 176 -80.75 23.66 -89.92
CA SER A 176 -79.83 24.69 -90.45
C SER A 176 -79.63 25.89 -89.51
N LYS A 177 -80.29 25.90 -88.35
CA LYS A 177 -80.19 26.89 -87.28
C LYS A 177 -80.33 26.19 -85.94
N SER A 178 -79.93 26.86 -84.86
CA SER A 178 -80.12 26.35 -83.49
C SER A 178 -81.59 26.12 -83.17
N GLY A 179 -81.92 25.03 -82.46
CA GLY A 179 -83.29 24.63 -82.13
C GLY A 179 -83.34 23.26 -81.44
N THR A 180 -84.54 22.80 -81.07
CA THR A 180 -84.73 21.58 -80.26
C THR A 180 -85.68 20.60 -80.94
N LEU A 181 -85.16 19.39 -81.25
CA LEU A 181 -85.91 18.30 -81.83
C LEU A 181 -86.49 17.42 -80.71
N SER A 182 -87.81 17.22 -80.68
CA SER A 182 -88.48 16.31 -79.75
C SER A 182 -89.25 15.22 -80.51
N ALA A 183 -89.27 13.99 -80.00
CA ALA A 183 -89.95 12.84 -80.63
C ALA A 183 -90.53 11.83 -79.63
N ILE A 184 -91.60 11.12 -80.01
CA ILE A 184 -92.23 10.05 -79.22
C ILE A 184 -92.60 8.84 -80.11
N ALA A 185 -92.56 7.63 -79.55
CA ALA A 185 -92.97 6.38 -80.19
C ALA A 185 -94.28 5.85 -79.59
N MET A 186 -95.15 5.31 -80.45
CA MET A 186 -96.43 4.70 -80.05
C MET A 186 -96.63 3.35 -80.76
N ALA A 187 -96.94 2.30 -80.00
CA ALA A 187 -97.13 0.94 -80.48
C ALA A 187 -98.22 0.19 -79.70
N SER A 188 -98.94 -0.74 -80.35
CA SER A 188 -99.99 -1.52 -79.70
C SER A 188 -99.42 -2.59 -78.77
N GLY A 189 -100.01 -2.78 -77.59
CA GLY A 189 -99.54 -3.73 -76.57
C GLY A 189 -98.41 -3.21 -75.65
N PHE A 190 -97.95 -1.98 -75.88
CA PHE A 190 -96.94 -1.29 -75.08
C PHE A 190 -97.54 -0.04 -74.42
N ASN A 191 -96.88 0.47 -73.38
CA ASN A 191 -97.08 1.88 -72.97
C ASN A 191 -96.42 2.82 -73.99
N ASN A 192 -96.89 4.06 -74.11
CA ASN A 192 -96.19 5.09 -74.91
C ASN A 192 -94.75 5.29 -74.41
N SER A 193 -93.84 5.66 -75.30
CA SER A 193 -92.45 5.91 -74.92
C SER A 193 -92.27 7.14 -74.04
N GLY A 194 -91.06 7.29 -73.48
CA GLY A 194 -90.59 8.61 -73.08
C GLY A 194 -90.46 9.54 -74.29
N VAL A 195 -90.57 10.85 -74.07
CA VAL A 195 -90.29 11.85 -75.11
C VAL A 195 -88.78 12.02 -75.20
N ALA A 196 -88.21 11.67 -76.35
CA ALA A 196 -86.85 12.05 -76.70
C ALA A 196 -86.81 13.55 -76.97
N SER A 197 -85.78 14.26 -76.49
CA SER A 197 -85.56 15.67 -76.83
C SER A 197 -84.08 16.00 -76.89
N ALA A 198 -83.67 16.78 -77.89
CA ALA A 198 -82.27 17.14 -78.13
C ALA A 198 -82.16 18.54 -78.75
N SER A 199 -81.34 19.39 -78.14
CA SER A 199 -81.02 20.73 -78.64
C SER A 199 -79.77 20.72 -79.52
N TYR A 200 -79.80 21.50 -80.59
CA TYR A 200 -78.70 21.69 -81.54
C TYR A 200 -78.34 23.18 -81.60
N THR A 201 -77.06 23.51 -81.63
CA THR A 201 -76.56 24.90 -81.62
C THR A 201 -75.58 25.11 -82.77
N ILE A 202 -75.79 26.11 -83.63
CA ILE A 202 -75.01 26.30 -84.87
C ILE A 202 -74.28 27.65 -84.89
N GLY A 203 -72.94 27.68 -84.99
CA GLY A 203 -72.14 28.94 -85.02
C GLY A 203 -70.62 28.78 -85.18
N GLN A 204 -69.89 29.87 -85.50
CA GLN A 204 -68.45 29.90 -85.79
C GLN A 204 -67.63 30.85 -84.89
N GLY A 205 -66.33 30.58 -84.70
CA GLY A 205 -65.34 31.45 -84.06
C GLY A 205 -63.90 30.90 -84.18
N THR A 206 -62.87 31.70 -83.88
CA THR A 206 -61.47 31.25 -83.80
C THR A 206 -61.32 30.15 -82.74
N ALA A 207 -60.59 29.08 -83.03
CA ALA A 207 -60.38 28.00 -82.09
C ALA A 207 -59.57 28.45 -80.85
N THR A 208 -59.73 27.72 -79.75
CA THR A 208 -58.90 27.85 -78.55
C THR A 208 -57.72 26.89 -78.68
N PRO A 209 -56.47 27.33 -78.43
CA PRO A 209 -55.31 26.46 -78.60
C PRO A 209 -55.34 25.30 -77.59
N VAL A 210 -54.92 24.12 -78.05
CA VAL A 210 -54.84 22.91 -77.24
C VAL A 210 -53.43 22.78 -76.70
N ILE A 211 -53.31 22.74 -75.36
CA ILE A 211 -52.08 22.45 -74.63
C ILE A 211 -52.04 20.93 -74.35
N SER A 212 -50.96 20.25 -74.74
CA SER A 212 -50.83 18.79 -74.69
C SER A 212 -49.44 18.35 -74.17
N PRO A 213 -49.33 17.47 -73.15
CA PRO A 213 -50.44 16.86 -72.42
C PRO A 213 -51.29 17.90 -71.68
N ALA A 214 -52.55 17.57 -71.41
CA ALA A 214 -53.45 18.44 -70.67
C ALA A 214 -52.95 18.66 -69.23
N GLY A 215 -53.36 19.78 -68.61
CA GLY A 215 -53.03 20.07 -67.21
C GLY A 215 -53.51 18.97 -66.26
N GLY A 216 -52.69 18.66 -65.25
CA GLY A 216 -52.89 17.53 -64.35
C GLY A 216 -51.69 17.29 -63.44
N THR A 217 -51.75 16.21 -62.66
CA THR A 217 -50.66 15.78 -61.76
C THR A 217 -49.80 14.70 -62.42
N PHE A 218 -48.48 14.91 -62.43
CA PHE A 218 -47.51 14.03 -63.08
C PHE A 218 -46.37 13.69 -62.10
N SER A 219 -45.93 12.43 -62.10
CA SER A 219 -44.82 11.96 -61.25
C SER A 219 -43.42 12.15 -61.86
N THR A 220 -43.35 12.71 -63.07
CA THR A 220 -42.12 13.00 -63.81
C THR A 220 -42.24 14.34 -64.54
N ALA A 221 -41.10 14.94 -64.90
CA ALA A 221 -41.06 16.16 -65.72
C ALA A 221 -41.79 15.95 -67.07
N GLN A 222 -42.62 16.90 -67.47
CA GLN A 222 -43.40 16.84 -68.71
C GLN A 222 -42.78 17.69 -69.81
N THR A 223 -42.98 17.28 -71.07
CA THR A 223 -42.69 18.11 -72.26
C THR A 223 -44.02 18.50 -72.89
N VAL A 224 -44.34 19.79 -72.85
CA VAL A 224 -45.64 20.34 -73.22
C VAL A 224 -45.57 21.00 -74.58
N THR A 225 -46.57 20.72 -75.41
CA THR A 225 -46.76 21.27 -76.75
C THR A 225 -48.06 22.07 -76.81
N ILE A 226 -48.11 23.07 -77.69
CA ILE A 226 -49.30 23.89 -77.91
C ILE A 226 -49.61 23.88 -79.42
N THR A 227 -50.87 23.69 -79.77
CA THR A 227 -51.36 23.64 -81.16
C THR A 227 -52.67 24.40 -81.27
N ASP A 228 -53.03 24.89 -82.47
CA ASP A 228 -54.36 25.46 -82.71
C ASP A 228 -54.97 24.87 -83.99
N ALA A 229 -56.30 24.73 -84.01
CA ALA A 229 -57.02 24.15 -85.13
C ALA A 229 -57.32 25.17 -86.25
N THR A 230 -57.10 26.46 -86.02
CA THR A 230 -57.34 27.54 -86.99
C THR A 230 -56.12 27.70 -87.91
N PRO A 231 -56.21 27.42 -89.22
CA PRO A 231 -55.05 27.50 -90.11
C PRO A 231 -54.44 28.91 -90.16
N GLY A 232 -53.14 29.02 -89.89
CA GLY A 232 -52.42 30.29 -89.91
C GLY A 232 -52.59 31.17 -88.66
N ALA A 233 -53.10 30.64 -87.55
CA ALA A 233 -53.11 31.36 -86.27
C ALA A 233 -51.72 31.39 -85.60
N ASN A 234 -51.33 32.55 -85.08
CA ASN A 234 -50.13 32.68 -84.24
C ASN A 234 -50.49 32.43 -82.77
N ILE A 235 -49.69 31.62 -82.07
CA ILE A 235 -49.92 31.24 -80.67
C ILE A 235 -48.96 32.01 -79.75
N TYR A 236 -49.48 32.54 -78.64
CA TYR A 236 -48.74 33.30 -77.62
C TYR A 236 -49.07 32.76 -76.22
N TYR A 237 -48.08 32.68 -75.32
CA TYR A 237 -48.23 31.99 -74.03
C TYR A 237 -47.45 32.63 -72.86
N THR A 238 -47.84 32.25 -71.64
CA THR A 238 -47.17 32.49 -70.35
C THR A 238 -47.04 31.17 -69.59
N THR A 239 -46.10 31.04 -68.64
CA THR A 239 -45.77 29.75 -67.95
C THR A 239 -45.89 29.79 -66.42
N ASP A 240 -46.10 30.97 -65.86
CA ASP A 240 -46.33 31.22 -64.44
C ASP A 240 -47.83 31.18 -64.07
N GLY A 241 -48.69 31.49 -65.03
CA GLY A 241 -50.14 31.55 -64.88
C GLY A 241 -50.64 32.82 -64.17
N THR A 242 -49.79 33.79 -63.87
CA THR A 242 -50.17 35.02 -63.16
C THR A 242 -50.67 36.13 -64.09
N THR A 243 -50.28 36.07 -65.37
CA THR A 243 -50.67 37.05 -66.39
C THR A 243 -51.31 36.40 -67.61
N THR A 244 -52.46 36.95 -68.02
CA THR A 244 -53.19 36.51 -69.21
C THR A 244 -52.36 36.80 -70.47
N PRO A 245 -52.11 35.81 -71.35
CA PRO A 245 -51.27 36.01 -72.52
C PRO A 245 -51.92 36.95 -73.54
N THR A 246 -51.09 37.75 -74.20
CA THR A 246 -51.48 38.67 -75.28
C THR A 246 -50.50 38.55 -76.46
N ARG A 247 -50.68 39.35 -77.51
CA ARG A 247 -49.77 39.37 -78.68
C ARG A 247 -48.36 39.91 -78.38
N SER A 248 -48.11 40.41 -77.16
CA SER A 248 -46.76 40.77 -76.67
C SER A 248 -46.19 39.74 -75.68
N SER A 249 -46.91 38.65 -75.38
CA SER A 249 -46.38 37.52 -74.63
C SER A 249 -45.47 36.64 -75.51
N THR A 250 -44.80 35.66 -74.92
CA THR A 250 -43.88 34.77 -75.65
C THR A 250 -44.61 34.05 -76.78
N SER A 251 -44.13 34.17 -78.02
CA SER A 251 -44.68 33.40 -79.14
C SER A 251 -44.24 31.94 -79.04
N TYR A 252 -45.17 31.01 -79.25
CA TYR A 252 -44.87 29.58 -79.19
C TYR A 252 -44.10 29.12 -80.44
N GLY A 253 -42.85 28.68 -80.24
CA GLY A 253 -41.94 28.22 -81.31
C GLY A 253 -41.46 26.77 -81.18
N GLY A 254 -41.84 26.06 -80.11
CA GLY A 254 -41.41 24.69 -79.83
C GLY A 254 -41.81 24.21 -78.44
N PRO A 255 -41.56 22.92 -78.11
CA PRO A 255 -42.03 22.33 -76.86
C PRO A 255 -41.42 22.98 -75.60
N ILE A 256 -42.24 23.08 -74.55
CA ILE A 256 -41.94 23.69 -73.26
C ILE A 256 -41.63 22.58 -72.24
N SER A 257 -40.46 22.61 -71.60
CA SER A 257 -40.15 21.68 -70.52
C SER A 257 -40.79 22.13 -69.20
N VAL A 258 -41.37 21.17 -68.46
CA VAL A 258 -42.08 21.39 -67.19
C VAL A 258 -41.56 20.41 -66.15
N SER A 259 -40.46 20.78 -65.49
CA SER A 259 -39.78 19.96 -64.46
C SER A 259 -40.27 20.21 -63.03
N SER A 260 -41.10 21.24 -62.83
CA SER A 260 -41.68 21.64 -61.55
C SER A 260 -43.10 22.16 -61.75
N SER A 261 -43.92 22.18 -60.70
CA SER A 261 -45.32 22.62 -60.78
C SER A 261 -45.43 24.08 -61.24
N GLN A 262 -46.14 24.33 -62.35
CA GLN A 262 -46.35 25.66 -62.94
C GLN A 262 -47.60 25.66 -63.84
N THR A 263 -48.11 26.84 -64.23
CA THR A 263 -49.35 26.95 -65.02
C THR A 263 -49.11 27.63 -66.35
N ILE A 264 -49.35 26.91 -67.45
CA ILE A 264 -49.22 27.45 -68.80
C ILE A 264 -50.57 28.03 -69.24
N GLN A 265 -50.58 29.28 -69.69
CA GLN A 265 -51.74 29.89 -70.37
C GLN A 265 -51.38 30.24 -71.81
N ALA A 266 -52.29 30.09 -72.76
CA ALA A 266 -52.06 30.42 -74.17
C ALA A 266 -53.30 31.02 -74.88
N ILE A 267 -53.07 31.84 -75.90
CA ILE A 267 -54.07 32.27 -76.89
C ILE A 267 -53.56 32.03 -78.30
N ALA A 268 -54.48 31.76 -79.23
CA ALA A 268 -54.24 31.75 -80.66
C ALA A 268 -54.86 33.02 -81.29
N VAL A 269 -54.22 33.59 -82.32
CA VAL A 269 -54.71 34.79 -82.99
C VAL A 269 -54.68 34.60 -84.51
N ALA A 270 -55.87 34.52 -85.11
CA ALA A 270 -56.08 34.47 -86.55
C ALA A 270 -56.79 35.75 -87.01
N SER A 271 -56.37 36.35 -88.13
CA SER A 271 -57.01 37.56 -88.71
C SER A 271 -57.23 38.71 -87.71
N ASN A 272 -56.31 38.86 -86.74
CA ASN A 272 -56.38 39.80 -85.60
C ASN A 272 -57.47 39.53 -84.54
N ILE A 273 -58.24 38.45 -84.64
CA ILE A 273 -59.21 38.01 -83.64
C ILE A 273 -58.53 36.99 -82.71
N PRO A 274 -58.37 37.29 -81.40
CA PRO A 274 -57.84 36.33 -80.45
C PRO A 274 -58.89 35.27 -80.06
N SER A 275 -58.42 34.08 -79.73
CA SER A 275 -59.18 33.03 -79.09
C SER A 275 -59.56 33.38 -77.65
N SER A 276 -60.39 32.54 -77.03
CA SER A 276 -60.38 32.45 -75.56
C SER A 276 -59.06 31.85 -75.06
N VAL A 277 -58.74 32.08 -73.78
CA VAL A 277 -57.48 31.62 -73.16
C VAL A 277 -57.59 30.13 -72.84
N ALA A 278 -56.60 29.35 -73.31
CA ALA A 278 -56.36 27.99 -72.85
C ALA A 278 -55.48 28.04 -71.59
N THR A 279 -55.83 27.25 -70.57
CA THR A 279 -55.08 27.18 -69.30
C THR A 279 -54.82 25.72 -68.94
N ALA A 280 -53.57 25.37 -68.67
CA ALA A 280 -53.15 24.06 -68.20
C ALA A 280 -52.21 24.22 -66.99
N ALA A 281 -52.73 23.87 -65.80
CA ALA A 281 -51.93 23.77 -64.59
C ALA A 281 -51.23 22.40 -64.55
N PHE A 282 -49.91 22.39 -64.40
CA PHE A 282 -49.12 21.16 -64.24
C PHE A 282 -48.66 21.07 -62.79
N THR A 283 -48.99 19.97 -62.13
CA THR A 283 -48.52 19.65 -60.79
C THR A 283 -47.50 18.54 -60.90
N ILE A 284 -46.21 18.84 -60.73
CA ILE A 284 -45.15 17.84 -60.78
C ILE A 284 -44.92 17.34 -59.36
N THR A 285 -45.34 16.10 -59.09
CA THR A 285 -45.20 15.42 -57.80
C THR A 285 -44.23 14.27 -57.95
N LEU A 286 -42.94 14.59 -58.05
CA LEU A 286 -41.86 13.61 -58.04
C LEU A 286 -41.95 12.79 -56.75
N THR A 287 -41.70 11.48 -56.83
CA THR A 287 -41.41 10.68 -55.64
C THR A 287 -40.20 11.27 -54.94
N ALA A 288 -40.28 11.51 -53.64
CA ALA A 288 -39.13 12.00 -52.88
C ALA A 288 -38.03 10.92 -52.82
N THR A 289 -36.78 11.37 -52.85
CA THR A 289 -35.63 10.56 -52.39
C THR A 289 -35.92 10.10 -50.97
N ALA A 290 -35.52 8.89 -50.59
CA ALA A 290 -35.65 8.43 -49.22
C ALA A 290 -34.94 9.39 -48.24
N PRO A 291 -35.35 9.46 -46.96
CA PRO A 291 -34.58 10.18 -45.95
C PRO A 291 -33.28 9.41 -45.63
N PRO A 292 -32.13 10.10 -45.50
CA PRO A 292 -30.90 9.48 -45.04
C PRO A 292 -31.08 8.71 -43.73
N THR A 293 -30.52 7.52 -43.66
CA THR A 293 -30.43 6.71 -42.45
C THR A 293 -29.08 6.92 -41.77
N PHE A 294 -29.06 6.88 -40.44
CA PHE A 294 -27.84 7.05 -39.64
C PHE A 294 -27.46 5.72 -38.97
N SER A 295 -26.17 5.38 -39.00
CA SER A 295 -25.60 4.21 -38.33
C SER A 295 -24.31 4.59 -37.58
N PRO A 296 -24.23 4.48 -36.24
CA PRO A 296 -25.31 4.04 -35.35
C PRO A 296 -26.47 5.05 -35.30
N ALA A 297 -27.64 4.60 -34.84
CA ALA A 297 -28.86 5.40 -34.75
C ALA A 297 -28.75 6.55 -33.72
N ALA A 298 -29.75 7.42 -33.68
CA ALA A 298 -29.88 8.43 -32.62
C ALA A 298 -30.02 7.77 -31.24
N GLY A 299 -29.37 8.32 -30.21
CA GLY A 299 -29.40 7.74 -28.87
C GLY A 299 -28.33 8.28 -27.92
N THR A 300 -28.28 7.68 -26.72
CA THR A 300 -27.28 7.99 -25.70
C THR A 300 -26.14 6.98 -25.75
N TYR A 301 -24.90 7.47 -25.78
CA TYR A 301 -23.68 6.67 -25.88
C TYR A 301 -22.68 7.08 -24.79
N THR A 302 -21.94 6.12 -24.24
CA THR A 302 -20.91 6.36 -23.21
C THR A 302 -19.50 6.55 -23.77
N THR A 303 -19.36 6.51 -25.10
CA THR A 303 -18.11 6.68 -25.85
C THR A 303 -18.37 7.52 -27.09
N ALA A 304 -17.33 8.14 -27.64
CA ALA A 304 -17.41 8.87 -28.91
C ALA A 304 -17.89 7.94 -30.06
N GLN A 305 -18.78 8.44 -30.92
CA GLN A 305 -19.36 7.66 -32.02
C GLN A 305 -18.81 8.09 -33.37
N THR A 306 -18.77 7.15 -34.31
CA THR A 306 -18.45 7.41 -35.73
C THR A 306 -19.71 7.14 -36.54
N VAL A 307 -20.37 8.20 -37.01
CA VAL A 307 -21.69 8.14 -37.64
C VAL A 307 -21.54 8.06 -39.16
N MET A 308 -22.03 6.97 -39.73
CA MET A 308 -22.18 6.77 -41.15
C MET A 308 -23.60 7.15 -41.59
N LEU A 309 -23.72 7.81 -42.73
CA LEU A 309 -24.99 8.10 -43.39
C LEU A 309 -25.14 7.23 -44.64
N SER A 310 -26.36 6.74 -44.90
CA SER A 310 -26.66 5.99 -46.12
C SER A 310 -28.11 6.18 -46.57
N ASP A 311 -28.33 6.16 -47.89
CA ASP A 311 -29.64 6.29 -48.50
C ASP A 311 -30.00 5.00 -49.27
N THR A 312 -31.28 4.65 -49.31
CA THR A 312 -31.76 3.48 -50.07
C THR A 312 -32.10 3.81 -51.52
N THR A 313 -32.14 5.10 -51.89
CA THR A 313 -32.34 5.56 -53.26
C THR A 313 -31.03 5.47 -54.04
N SER A 314 -30.98 4.59 -55.03
CA SER A 314 -29.78 4.40 -55.86
C SER A 314 -29.31 5.72 -56.49
N GLY A 315 -28.01 6.01 -56.39
CA GLY A 315 -27.39 7.21 -56.94
C GLY A 315 -27.66 8.52 -56.19
N ALA A 316 -28.28 8.48 -55.00
CA ALA A 316 -28.54 9.70 -54.22
C ALA A 316 -27.27 10.33 -53.64
N THR A 317 -27.22 11.67 -53.63
CA THR A 317 -26.20 12.47 -52.94
C THR A 317 -26.78 12.96 -51.61
N ILE A 318 -26.06 12.71 -50.50
CA ILE A 318 -26.47 13.12 -49.15
C ILE A 318 -25.77 14.42 -48.76
N TYR A 319 -26.53 15.38 -48.22
CA TYR A 319 -26.04 16.67 -47.71
C TYR A 319 -26.41 16.80 -46.23
N TYR A 320 -25.49 17.30 -45.39
CA TYR A 320 -25.65 17.30 -43.93
C TYR A 320 -25.16 18.58 -43.22
N THR A 321 -25.61 18.76 -41.98
CA THR A 321 -25.18 19.78 -41.02
C THR A 321 -25.01 19.14 -39.63
N THR A 322 -24.03 19.60 -38.84
CA THR A 322 -23.69 19.04 -37.51
C THR A 322 -23.95 19.98 -36.33
N ASP A 323 -24.36 21.24 -36.61
CA ASP A 323 -24.65 22.25 -35.59
C ASP A 323 -26.00 22.02 -34.85
N GLY A 324 -26.77 21.00 -35.25
CA GLY A 324 -28.09 20.67 -34.71
C GLY A 324 -29.22 21.66 -35.02
N ILE A 325 -28.94 22.84 -35.56
CA ILE A 325 -29.87 23.95 -35.72
C ILE A 325 -30.20 24.19 -37.20
N THR A 326 -29.21 24.35 -38.07
CA THR A 326 -29.43 24.65 -39.48
C THR A 326 -30.04 23.49 -40.24
N THR A 327 -31.01 23.80 -41.11
CA THR A 327 -31.60 22.81 -42.02
C THR A 327 -30.66 22.62 -43.22
N PRO A 328 -30.22 21.39 -43.53
CA PRO A 328 -29.33 21.15 -44.66
C PRO A 328 -30.01 21.44 -46.00
N THR A 329 -29.21 21.87 -46.98
CA THR A 329 -29.62 22.17 -48.36
C THR A 329 -28.61 21.56 -49.33
N THR A 330 -28.86 21.67 -50.64
CA THR A 330 -27.88 21.27 -51.67
C THR A 330 -26.60 22.13 -51.69
N SER A 331 -26.53 23.17 -50.85
CA SER A 331 -25.32 23.97 -50.58
C SER A 331 -24.60 23.59 -49.28
N SER A 332 -25.11 22.61 -48.53
CA SER A 332 -24.49 22.10 -47.30
C SER A 332 -23.37 21.09 -47.60
N ALA A 333 -22.68 20.59 -46.57
CA ALA A 333 -21.59 19.63 -46.76
C ALA A 333 -22.09 18.32 -47.38
N VAL A 334 -21.46 17.86 -48.46
CA VAL A 334 -21.73 16.54 -49.06
C VAL A 334 -21.10 15.46 -48.19
N TYR A 335 -21.87 14.42 -47.85
CA TYR A 335 -21.36 13.27 -47.11
C TYR A 335 -20.49 12.39 -48.01
N GLY A 336 -19.22 12.22 -47.61
CA GLY A 336 -18.25 11.34 -48.28
C GLY A 336 -17.30 10.59 -47.35
N ASN A 337 -17.29 10.92 -46.05
CA ASN A 337 -16.54 10.22 -45.00
C ASN A 337 -17.41 10.14 -43.73
N PRO A 338 -17.23 9.14 -42.86
CA PRO A 338 -17.95 9.05 -41.58
C PRO A 338 -17.73 10.28 -40.69
N ILE A 339 -18.77 10.69 -39.97
CA ILE A 339 -18.76 11.88 -39.11
C ILE A 339 -18.35 11.48 -37.69
N SER A 340 -17.29 12.08 -37.14
CA SER A 340 -16.92 11.90 -35.73
C SER A 340 -17.86 12.67 -34.80
N VAL A 341 -18.26 12.05 -33.71
CA VAL A 341 -19.16 12.60 -32.68
C VAL A 341 -18.54 12.33 -31.30
N SER A 342 -17.66 13.24 -30.88
CA SER A 342 -16.93 13.14 -29.59
C SER A 342 -17.68 13.74 -28.40
N SER A 343 -18.68 14.60 -28.65
CA SER A 343 -19.52 15.25 -27.64
C SER A 343 -20.98 15.31 -28.11
N SER A 344 -21.90 15.67 -27.21
CA SER A 344 -23.34 15.68 -27.51
C SER A 344 -23.72 16.72 -28.57
N GLN A 345 -24.22 16.26 -29.73
CA GLN A 345 -24.65 17.10 -30.85
C GLN A 345 -25.79 16.46 -31.65
N THR A 346 -26.37 17.20 -32.61
CA THR A 346 -27.41 16.68 -33.50
C THR A 346 -26.98 16.83 -34.96
N ILE A 347 -27.05 15.74 -35.72
CA ILE A 347 -26.77 15.73 -37.16
C ILE A 347 -28.10 15.77 -37.92
N LYS A 348 -28.24 16.68 -38.87
CA LYS A 348 -29.36 16.75 -39.82
C LYS A 348 -28.87 16.44 -41.23
N ALA A 349 -29.67 15.74 -42.02
CA ALA A 349 -29.33 15.37 -43.39
C ALA A 349 -30.54 15.35 -44.34
N ILE A 350 -30.27 15.57 -45.62
CA ILE A 350 -31.20 15.34 -46.74
C ILE A 350 -30.48 14.56 -47.84
N ALA A 351 -31.24 13.89 -48.70
CA ALA A 351 -30.74 13.27 -49.93
C ALA A 351 -31.44 13.86 -51.17
N THR A 352 -30.74 13.87 -52.29
CA THR A 352 -31.29 14.16 -53.62
C THR A 352 -30.83 13.11 -54.63
N SER A 353 -31.71 12.67 -55.52
CA SER A 353 -31.37 11.82 -56.67
C SER A 353 -32.03 12.34 -57.95
N SER A 354 -31.43 12.04 -59.11
CA SER A 354 -31.92 12.54 -60.40
C SER A 354 -33.29 11.97 -60.75
N GLY A 355 -34.26 12.84 -61.03
CA GLY A 355 -35.66 12.48 -61.29
C GLY A 355 -36.53 12.30 -60.04
N PHE A 356 -35.95 12.41 -58.84
CA PHE A 356 -36.67 12.37 -57.56
C PHE A 356 -36.77 13.77 -56.94
N GLY A 357 -37.72 13.97 -56.04
CA GLY A 357 -37.74 15.14 -55.15
C GLY A 357 -36.66 15.03 -54.07
N THR A 358 -36.29 16.16 -53.45
CA THR A 358 -35.47 16.14 -52.22
C THR A 358 -36.17 15.34 -51.13
N SER A 359 -35.39 14.62 -50.31
CA SER A 359 -35.92 13.87 -49.17
C SER A 359 -36.55 14.79 -48.11
N ALA A 360 -37.32 14.19 -47.20
CA ALA A 360 -37.54 14.81 -45.90
C ALA A 360 -36.22 14.95 -45.13
N VAL A 361 -36.13 15.92 -44.23
CA VAL A 361 -34.95 16.12 -43.37
C VAL A 361 -34.89 15.00 -42.35
N ALA A 362 -33.89 14.13 -42.47
CA ALA A 362 -33.54 13.17 -41.44
C ALA A 362 -32.75 13.89 -40.33
N SER A 363 -32.98 13.53 -39.06
CA SER A 363 -32.33 14.16 -37.91
C SER A 363 -32.01 13.12 -36.85
N ALA A 364 -30.76 13.08 -36.39
CA ALA A 364 -30.29 12.19 -35.33
C ALA A 364 -29.57 12.98 -34.24
N ALA A 365 -30.11 12.91 -33.02
CA ALA A 365 -29.47 13.44 -31.82
C ALA A 365 -28.58 12.36 -31.19
N TYR A 366 -27.35 12.75 -30.85
CA TYR A 366 -26.38 11.90 -30.16
C TYR A 366 -26.05 12.54 -28.82
N THR A 367 -26.40 11.86 -27.74
CA THR A 367 -26.04 12.28 -26.38
C THR A 367 -24.82 11.49 -25.95
N ILE A 368 -23.64 12.11 -25.95
CA ILE A 368 -22.39 11.47 -25.53
C ILE A 368 -22.19 11.77 -24.03
N ASN A 369 -22.58 10.81 -23.20
CA ASN A 369 -22.36 10.82 -21.76
C ASN A 369 -21.03 10.11 -21.45
N LEU A 370 -19.90 10.78 -21.68
CA LEU A 370 -18.59 10.26 -21.28
C LEU A 370 -18.58 10.08 -19.76
N ALA A 371 -18.35 8.85 -19.30
CA ALA A 371 -18.13 8.58 -17.89
C ALA A 371 -16.70 9.02 -17.52
N VAL A 372 -16.58 10.20 -16.90
CA VAL A 372 -15.33 10.59 -16.23
C VAL A 372 -15.11 9.62 -15.08
N ALA A 373 -13.96 8.93 -15.08
CA ALA A 373 -13.58 8.00 -14.03
C ALA A 373 -13.47 8.72 -12.67
N ALA A 374 -13.58 7.96 -11.59
CA ALA A 374 -13.30 8.47 -10.26
C ALA A 374 -11.77 8.45 -10.03
N PRO A 375 -11.17 9.52 -9.48
CA PRO A 375 -9.74 9.54 -9.17
C PRO A 375 -9.33 8.37 -8.29
N THR A 376 -8.12 7.87 -8.54
CA THR A 376 -7.50 6.79 -7.78
C THR A 376 -6.31 7.31 -7.00
N PHE A 377 -6.12 6.78 -5.79
CA PHE A 377 -5.04 7.18 -4.89
C PHE A 377 -3.97 6.09 -4.80
N SER A 378 -2.70 6.48 -4.80
CA SER A 378 -1.56 5.59 -4.58
C SER A 378 -0.54 6.27 -3.64
N PRO A 379 -0.25 5.70 -2.45
CA PRO A 379 -0.81 4.47 -1.90
C PRO A 379 -2.32 4.56 -1.61
N ALA A 380 -2.97 3.40 -1.54
CA ALA A 380 -4.40 3.30 -1.22
C ALA A 380 -4.70 3.74 0.23
N ALA A 381 -5.96 4.08 0.51
CA ALA A 381 -6.43 4.42 1.85
C ALA A 381 -6.14 3.30 2.88
N GLY A 382 -5.78 3.67 4.10
CA GLY A 382 -5.39 2.72 5.14
C GLY A 382 -4.75 3.34 6.37
N THR A 383 -4.26 2.48 7.27
CA THR A 383 -3.49 2.87 8.45
C THR A 383 -2.01 2.69 8.18
N PHE A 384 -1.21 3.71 8.51
CA PHE A 384 0.24 3.74 8.29
C PHE A 384 0.97 4.18 9.56
N SER A 385 2.16 3.64 9.82
CA SER A 385 3.05 4.14 10.89
C SER A 385 3.90 5.35 10.46
N THR A 386 3.99 5.57 9.15
CA THR A 386 4.87 6.58 8.52
C THR A 386 4.04 7.60 7.72
N ALA A 387 4.58 8.80 7.50
CA ALA A 387 3.95 9.79 6.62
C ALA A 387 3.92 9.31 5.15
N GLN A 388 2.81 9.53 4.45
CA GLN A 388 2.59 9.03 3.09
C GLN A 388 2.67 10.14 2.04
N THR A 389 3.40 9.89 0.95
CA THR A 389 3.32 10.74 -0.25
C THR A 389 2.24 10.18 -1.18
N VAL A 390 1.05 10.77 -1.12
CA VAL A 390 -0.13 10.34 -1.88
C VAL A 390 -0.14 10.98 -3.26
N THR A 391 -0.11 10.13 -4.28
CA THR A 391 -0.38 10.52 -5.67
C THR A 391 -1.85 10.28 -6.00
N ILE A 392 -2.45 11.20 -6.75
CA ILE A 392 -3.79 11.05 -7.33
C ILE A 392 -3.64 10.89 -8.85
N SER A 393 -4.37 9.95 -9.45
CA SER A 393 -4.39 9.75 -10.90
C SER A 393 -5.78 9.36 -11.39
N ASP A 394 -6.12 9.74 -12.63
CA ASP A 394 -7.41 9.41 -13.24
C ASP A 394 -7.22 8.77 -14.63
N ALA A 395 -8.10 7.85 -15.01
CA ALA A 395 -8.05 7.15 -16.29
C ALA A 395 -8.58 7.99 -17.47
N THR A 396 -9.30 9.09 -17.19
CA THR A 396 -9.91 9.96 -18.20
C THR A 396 -8.86 10.90 -18.76
N THR A 397 -8.29 10.54 -19.92
CA THR A 397 -7.25 11.35 -20.58
C THR A 397 -7.74 12.78 -20.83
N GLY A 398 -7.03 13.77 -20.28
CA GLY A 398 -7.36 15.20 -20.40
C GLY A 398 -8.22 15.78 -19.26
N ALA A 399 -8.69 14.97 -18.32
CA ALA A 399 -9.42 15.49 -17.16
C ALA A 399 -8.49 16.23 -16.17
N THR A 400 -9.00 17.31 -15.56
CA THR A 400 -8.33 18.03 -14.47
C THR A 400 -8.81 17.50 -13.12
N ILE A 401 -7.90 17.17 -12.21
CA ILE A 401 -8.21 16.64 -10.88
C ILE A 401 -8.26 17.80 -9.86
N TYR A 402 -9.30 17.80 -9.01
CA TYR A 402 -9.47 18.73 -7.89
C TYR A 402 -9.64 17.95 -6.59
N TYR A 403 -9.06 18.42 -5.49
CA TYR A 403 -9.05 17.72 -4.20
C TYR A 403 -9.15 18.64 -2.99
N THR A 404 -9.42 18.04 -1.84
CA THR A 404 -9.45 18.62 -0.47
C THR A 404 -8.77 17.63 0.49
N THR A 405 -8.20 18.10 1.60
CA THR A 405 -7.59 17.25 2.65
C THR A 405 -8.39 17.19 3.97
N ASP A 406 -9.42 18.04 4.08
CA ASP A 406 -10.36 18.11 5.21
C ASP A 406 -11.55 17.12 5.08
N GLY A 407 -11.51 16.23 4.09
CA GLY A 407 -12.57 15.29 3.74
C GLY A 407 -13.79 15.88 3.04
N SER A 408 -13.93 17.21 2.96
CA SER A 408 -15.08 17.87 2.34
C SER A 408 -15.19 17.55 0.84
N ILE A 409 -16.39 17.61 0.26
CA ILE A 409 -16.57 17.35 -1.17
C ILE A 409 -15.90 18.50 -1.97
N PRO A 410 -14.95 18.21 -2.89
CA PRO A 410 -14.31 19.24 -3.70
C PRO A 410 -15.31 20.00 -4.56
N VAL A 411 -15.26 21.33 -4.52
CA VAL A 411 -16.07 22.22 -5.36
C VAL A 411 -15.11 23.18 -6.07
N PRO A 412 -14.94 23.08 -7.40
CA PRO A 412 -14.01 23.93 -8.14
C PRO A 412 -14.22 25.42 -7.84
N GLN A 413 -13.12 26.12 -7.59
CA GLN A 413 -13.09 27.56 -7.26
C GLN A 413 -13.80 27.95 -5.94
N GLN A 414 -14.11 26.99 -5.05
CA GLN A 414 -14.71 27.28 -3.74
C GLN A 414 -14.09 26.46 -2.58
N GLY A 415 -14.15 27.05 -1.38
CA GLY A 415 -13.72 26.40 -0.13
C GLY A 415 -12.22 26.14 -0.08
N THR A 416 -11.85 24.96 0.44
CA THR A 416 -10.47 24.47 0.57
C THR A 416 -9.94 23.80 -0.71
N THR A 417 -10.78 23.65 -1.74
CA THR A 417 -10.50 22.89 -2.98
C THR A 417 -9.25 23.39 -3.73
N GLN A 418 -8.30 22.49 -3.96
CA GLN A 418 -7.08 22.73 -4.75
C GLN A 418 -7.09 21.94 -6.07
N PRO A 419 -6.50 22.47 -7.16
CA PRO A 419 -6.15 21.67 -8.34
C PRO A 419 -4.93 20.78 -8.03
N TYR A 420 -5.00 19.50 -8.37
CA TYR A 420 -3.89 18.57 -8.16
C TYR A 420 -2.79 18.80 -9.22
N ASN A 421 -1.59 19.19 -8.75
CA ASN A 421 -0.44 19.51 -9.59
C ASN A 421 0.88 18.87 -9.12
N SER A 422 0.92 18.33 -7.90
CA SER A 422 2.04 17.60 -7.30
C SER A 422 1.52 16.62 -6.24
N PRO A 423 2.32 15.61 -5.83
CA PRO A 423 1.91 14.67 -4.79
C PRO A 423 1.65 15.35 -3.44
N ILE A 424 0.70 14.81 -2.67
CA ILE A 424 0.26 15.33 -1.37
C ILE A 424 1.05 14.62 -0.26
N ASN A 425 1.62 15.36 0.68
CA ASN A 425 2.32 14.77 1.83
C ASN A 425 1.40 14.69 3.05
N VAL A 426 1.06 13.47 3.44
CA VAL A 426 0.11 13.13 4.50
C VAL A 426 0.87 12.70 5.75
N SER A 427 1.08 13.63 6.69
CA SER A 427 1.88 13.40 7.91
C SER A 427 1.06 13.23 9.19
N GLN A 428 -0.26 13.36 9.13
CA GLN A 428 -1.20 13.16 10.24
C GLN A 428 -2.47 12.48 9.73
N THR A 429 -3.34 12.03 10.65
CA THR A 429 -4.62 11.43 10.27
C THR A 429 -5.55 12.46 9.63
N GLU A 430 -5.79 12.33 8.32
CA GLU A 430 -6.67 13.20 7.55
C GLU A 430 -7.47 12.41 6.50
N THR A 431 -8.24 13.08 5.64
CA THR A 431 -9.04 12.40 4.60
C THR A 431 -9.04 13.21 3.31
N ILE A 432 -8.47 12.63 2.26
CA ILE A 432 -8.40 13.26 0.95
C ILE A 432 -9.67 12.90 0.17
N SER A 433 -10.43 13.91 -0.24
CA SER A 433 -11.54 13.75 -1.19
C SER A 433 -11.16 14.38 -2.52
N ALA A 434 -11.49 13.74 -3.64
CA ALA A 434 -11.07 14.12 -4.98
C ALA A 434 -12.16 13.91 -6.04
N ILE A 435 -12.16 14.77 -7.07
CA ILE A 435 -12.95 14.61 -8.30
C ILE A 435 -12.05 14.82 -9.53
N ALA A 436 -12.35 14.16 -10.63
CA ALA A 436 -11.86 14.51 -11.95
C ALA A 436 -12.94 15.30 -12.71
N MET A 437 -12.53 16.27 -13.54
CA MET A 437 -13.44 17.02 -14.40
C MET A 437 -12.94 17.11 -15.84
N LEU A 438 -13.84 16.86 -16.79
CA LEU A 438 -13.63 17.05 -18.23
C LEU A 438 -14.85 17.76 -18.82
N ASP A 439 -14.63 18.82 -19.60
CA ASP A 439 -15.67 19.61 -20.29
C ASP A 439 -16.89 19.99 -19.42
N GLY A 440 -16.63 20.33 -18.15
CA GLY A 440 -17.65 20.71 -17.17
C GLY A 440 -18.40 19.55 -16.51
N THR A 441 -18.14 18.30 -16.91
CA THR A 441 -18.66 17.09 -16.27
C THR A 441 -17.70 16.63 -15.17
N SER A 442 -18.22 16.34 -13.97
CA SER A 442 -17.45 15.77 -12.87
C SER A 442 -17.61 14.26 -12.76
N SER A 443 -16.57 13.60 -12.27
CA SER A 443 -16.64 12.24 -11.74
C SER A 443 -17.57 12.13 -10.52
N SER A 444 -17.80 10.91 -10.05
CA SER A 444 -18.14 10.70 -8.63
C SER A 444 -16.96 11.10 -7.74
N VAL A 445 -17.24 11.52 -6.50
CA VAL A 445 -16.20 11.78 -5.49
C VAL A 445 -15.50 10.47 -5.13
N ALA A 446 -14.17 10.47 -5.20
CA ALA A 446 -13.32 9.46 -4.60
C ALA A 446 -12.82 9.99 -3.25
N THR A 447 -12.83 9.16 -2.20
CA THR A 447 -12.39 9.56 -0.86
C THR A 447 -11.46 8.50 -0.29
N ALA A 448 -10.32 8.95 0.26
CA ALA A 448 -9.32 8.12 0.92
C ALA A 448 -8.98 8.70 2.29
N SER A 449 -9.35 7.99 3.35
CA SER A 449 -8.91 8.29 4.71
C SER A 449 -7.54 7.65 4.96
N TYR A 450 -6.62 8.44 5.49
CA TYR A 450 -5.28 8.01 5.84
C TYR A 450 -5.13 8.14 7.36
N THR A 451 -5.06 7.02 8.06
CA THR A 451 -4.84 7.01 9.50
C THR A 451 -3.35 6.89 9.75
N ILE A 452 -2.67 8.02 9.90
CA ILE A 452 -1.25 8.05 10.24
C ILE A 452 -1.12 7.90 11.76
N ASN A 453 -0.91 6.66 12.19
CA ASN A 453 -0.65 6.28 13.58
C ASN A 453 0.87 6.32 13.81
N LEU A 454 1.44 7.52 13.83
CA LEU A 454 2.81 7.71 14.29
C LEU A 454 2.93 7.20 15.74
N GLY A 455 4.04 6.50 16.05
CA GLY A 455 4.36 6.15 17.44
C GLY A 455 4.54 7.40 18.32
N ALA A 456 4.60 7.24 19.64
CA ALA A 456 4.88 8.34 20.55
C ALA A 456 6.17 9.08 20.11
N PRO A 457 6.15 10.41 19.91
CA PRO A 457 7.30 11.12 19.42
C PRO A 457 8.42 11.09 20.46
N ILE A 458 9.67 10.99 20.00
CA ILE A 458 10.77 11.35 20.89
C ILE A 458 10.73 12.87 21.11
N GLN A 459 10.78 13.25 22.38
CA GLN A 459 10.75 14.65 22.81
C GLN A 459 12.01 14.94 23.61
N GLY A 460 12.46 16.18 23.58
CA GLY A 460 13.63 16.59 24.34
C GLY A 460 13.96 18.06 24.17
N SER A 461 15.07 18.48 24.76
CA SER A 461 15.56 19.86 24.69
C SER A 461 17.07 19.91 24.50
N VAL A 462 17.51 20.84 23.65
CA VAL A 462 18.93 21.14 23.44
C VAL A 462 19.32 22.34 24.29
N PHE A 463 20.34 22.17 25.13
CA PHE A 463 20.87 23.20 26.02
C PHE A 463 22.37 23.42 25.83
N SER A 464 22.83 24.62 26.16
CA SER A 464 24.23 24.93 26.38
C SER A 464 24.38 25.57 27.76
N GLY A 465 25.01 24.84 28.69
CA GLY A 465 24.93 25.15 30.11
C GLY A 465 23.47 25.17 30.58
N MET A 466 23.01 26.32 31.08
CA MET A 466 21.61 26.53 31.50
C MET A 466 20.75 27.28 30.45
N LEU A 467 21.28 27.55 29.25
CA LEU A 467 20.57 28.32 28.21
C LEU A 467 20.08 27.42 27.07
N PRO A 468 18.84 27.58 26.58
CA PRO A 468 18.32 26.78 25.48
C PRO A 468 19.02 27.10 24.17
N VAL A 469 19.19 26.10 23.29
CA VAL A 469 19.74 26.29 21.94
C VAL A 469 18.60 26.23 20.92
N GLY A 470 18.13 27.40 20.47
CA GLY A 470 17.02 27.52 19.54
C GLY A 470 17.44 27.46 18.07
N GLY A 471 16.62 26.82 17.22
CA GLY A 471 16.90 26.62 15.79
C GLY A 471 18.02 25.62 15.48
N ALA A 472 18.52 24.88 16.47
CA ALA A 472 19.45 23.77 16.27
C ALA A 472 18.76 22.63 15.49
N GLN A 473 19.49 21.99 14.58
CA GLN A 473 18.98 20.88 13.77
C GLN A 473 19.24 19.56 14.51
N VAL A 474 18.16 18.92 14.97
CA VAL A 474 18.21 17.63 15.67
C VAL A 474 17.93 16.51 14.67
N GLN A 475 18.90 15.61 14.52
CA GLN A 475 18.78 14.38 13.74
C GLN A 475 18.83 13.18 14.68
N ILE A 476 18.06 12.15 14.33
CA ILE A 476 18.03 10.84 14.98
C ILE A 476 18.80 9.88 14.08
N TYR A 477 19.71 9.09 14.63
CA TYR A 477 20.46 8.08 13.89
C TYR A 477 20.31 6.71 14.55
N ALA A 478 20.16 5.65 13.74
CA ALA A 478 20.45 4.28 14.15
C ALA A 478 21.92 3.95 13.83
N ALA A 479 22.65 3.36 14.77
CA ALA A 479 24.05 3.01 14.59
C ALA A 479 24.27 1.96 13.48
N GLY A 480 25.38 2.06 12.75
CA GLY A 480 25.75 1.14 11.68
C GLY A 480 26.14 -0.26 12.18
N GLN A 481 25.87 -1.27 11.36
CA GLN A 481 26.13 -2.69 11.66
C GLN A 481 27.18 -3.36 10.75
N THR A 482 27.84 -2.57 9.87
CA THR A 482 28.78 -3.09 8.86
C THR A 482 30.25 -3.03 9.27
N GLY A 483 30.56 -2.48 10.44
CA GLY A 483 31.92 -2.29 10.94
C GLY A 483 32.01 -1.16 11.98
N TYR A 484 33.15 -1.08 12.68
CA TYR A 484 33.42 0.01 13.62
C TYR A 484 33.39 1.37 12.92
N ALA A 485 32.73 2.35 13.54
CA ALA A 485 32.49 3.68 12.95
C ALA A 485 31.86 3.67 11.54
N SER A 486 31.09 2.63 11.21
CA SER A 486 30.31 2.57 9.97
C SER A 486 29.25 3.67 9.89
N ASP A 487 28.75 3.94 8.67
CA ASP A 487 27.71 4.96 8.46
C ASP A 487 26.43 4.64 9.24
N ALA A 488 26.05 5.56 10.11
CA ALA A 488 24.81 5.51 10.86
C ALA A 488 23.63 5.96 9.96
N THR A 489 22.49 5.27 10.10
CA THR A 489 21.32 5.52 9.25
C THR A 489 20.48 6.66 9.84
N PRO A 490 20.29 7.80 9.14
CA PRO A 490 19.42 8.87 9.61
C PRO A 490 17.96 8.44 9.57
N LEU A 491 17.26 8.54 10.71
CA LEU A 491 15.86 8.13 10.85
C LEU A 491 14.86 9.26 10.55
N LEU A 492 15.31 10.52 10.44
CA LEU A 492 14.51 11.62 9.91
C LEU A 492 15.00 12.01 8.51
N ALA A 493 14.10 11.99 7.52
CA ALA A 493 14.38 12.46 6.16
C ALA A 493 14.72 13.96 6.09
N THR A 494 14.31 14.75 7.08
CA THR A 494 14.77 16.11 7.35
C THR A 494 14.95 16.27 8.87
N PRO A 495 16.10 16.75 9.37
CA PRO A 495 16.26 17.06 10.79
C PRO A 495 15.20 18.05 11.29
N VAL A 496 14.62 17.80 12.48
CA VAL A 496 13.73 18.78 13.12
C VAL A 496 14.53 19.96 13.65
N LYS A 497 13.88 21.10 13.87
CA LYS A 497 14.51 22.26 14.50
C LYS A 497 13.97 22.49 15.91
N THR A 498 14.85 22.82 16.84
CA THR A 498 14.44 23.26 18.17
C THR A 498 13.72 24.60 18.12
N ASP A 499 12.75 24.78 19.03
CA ASP A 499 12.07 26.05 19.22
C ASP A 499 12.89 27.05 20.07
N ALA A 500 12.32 28.20 20.41
CA ALA A 500 12.99 29.22 21.22
C ALA A 500 13.25 28.81 22.70
N SER A 501 12.65 27.72 23.17
CA SER A 501 12.93 27.08 24.46
C SER A 501 13.93 25.93 24.36
N GLY A 502 14.50 25.69 23.17
CA GLY A 502 15.40 24.59 22.89
C GLY A 502 14.69 23.24 22.70
N ALA A 503 13.36 23.20 22.81
CA ALA A 503 12.59 21.97 22.76
C ALA A 503 12.43 21.46 21.32
N PHE A 504 12.41 20.14 21.15
CA PHE A 504 12.08 19.45 19.91
C PHE A 504 11.11 18.29 20.17
N SER A 505 10.38 17.91 19.13
CA SER A 505 9.54 16.72 19.09
C SER A 505 9.63 16.12 17.69
N ALA A 506 9.87 14.82 17.60
CA ALA A 506 10.07 14.11 16.34
C ALA A 506 9.42 12.72 16.36
N HIS A 507 8.69 12.40 15.30
CA HIS A 507 8.27 11.03 15.01
C HIS A 507 9.26 10.40 14.04
N TYR A 508 9.55 9.12 14.26
CA TYR A 508 10.53 8.34 13.51
C TYR A 508 10.14 6.87 13.59
N ASP A 509 10.51 6.09 12.58
CA ASP A 509 10.29 4.64 12.59
C ASP A 509 11.51 3.96 13.25
N CYS A 510 11.25 3.08 14.23
CA CYS A 510 12.27 2.11 14.63
C CYS A 510 12.49 1.13 13.47
N PRO A 511 13.74 0.84 13.06
CA PRO A 511 13.99 -0.18 12.07
C PRO A 511 13.59 -1.58 12.58
N ALA A 512 13.46 -2.52 11.66
CA ALA A 512 12.69 -3.76 11.89
C ALA A 512 13.49 -4.91 12.52
N SER A 513 14.70 -4.66 13.03
CA SER A 513 15.59 -5.71 13.56
C SER A 513 15.73 -5.63 15.08
N PRO A 514 15.89 -6.77 15.79
CA PRO A 514 16.22 -6.74 17.22
C PRO A 514 17.64 -6.16 17.42
N GLY A 515 17.71 -4.87 17.75
CA GLY A 515 18.97 -4.19 18.00
C GLY A 515 19.22 -3.05 17.01
N ASP A 516 18.43 -1.99 17.09
CA ASP A 516 18.75 -0.69 16.49
C ASP A 516 19.04 0.30 17.62
N LEU A 517 20.33 0.56 17.88
CA LEU A 517 20.79 1.48 18.90
C LEU A 517 20.70 2.91 18.38
N VAL A 518 19.87 3.73 19.03
CA VAL A 518 19.51 5.07 18.57
C VAL A 518 20.20 6.15 19.39
N TYR A 519 20.68 7.18 18.70
CA TYR A 519 21.25 8.38 19.30
C TYR A 519 20.76 9.65 18.61
N LEU A 520 20.81 10.76 19.36
CA LEU A 520 20.50 12.10 18.90
C LEU A 520 21.80 12.85 18.59
N VAL A 521 21.77 13.67 17.54
CA VAL A 521 22.76 14.75 17.34
C VAL A 521 22.03 16.06 17.08
N ALA A 522 22.33 17.08 17.86
CA ALA A 522 21.88 18.45 17.66
C ALA A 522 23.02 19.30 17.07
N THR A 523 22.78 19.99 15.95
CA THR A 523 23.81 20.77 15.24
C THR A 523 23.40 22.22 15.01
N GLY A 524 24.34 23.15 15.20
CA GLY A 524 24.12 24.59 15.06
C GLY A 524 23.16 25.18 16.10
N GLY A 525 22.48 26.26 15.72
CA GLY A 525 21.49 26.95 16.56
C GLY A 525 22.05 28.14 17.36
N SER A 526 21.14 28.92 17.95
CA SER A 526 21.38 30.12 18.74
C SER A 526 21.21 29.83 20.23
N ILE A 527 22.21 30.15 21.05
CA ILE A 527 22.11 30.00 22.51
C ILE A 527 21.35 31.19 23.09
N GLY A 528 20.16 30.94 23.66
CA GLY A 528 19.24 31.97 24.14
C GLY A 528 18.90 32.98 23.03
N SER A 529 19.22 34.25 23.24
CA SER A 529 19.07 35.34 22.27
C SER A 529 20.34 35.65 21.45
N GLY A 530 21.35 34.78 21.50
CA GLY A 530 22.63 34.95 20.80
C GLY A 530 22.58 34.66 19.30
N SER A 531 23.68 34.98 18.62
CA SER A 531 23.91 34.56 17.22
C SER A 531 24.02 33.04 17.10
N ALA A 532 23.67 32.51 15.92
CA ALA A 532 23.79 31.08 15.67
C ALA A 532 25.26 30.66 15.56
N ASN A 533 25.66 29.61 16.28
CA ASN A 533 27.02 29.07 16.30
C ASN A 533 27.07 27.77 15.49
N SER A 534 27.64 27.82 14.28
CA SER A 534 27.72 26.68 13.36
C SER A 534 28.68 25.56 13.80
N SER A 535 29.55 25.81 14.78
CA SER A 535 30.47 24.82 15.35
C SER A 535 29.87 24.06 16.54
N LEU A 536 28.59 24.27 16.84
CA LEU A 536 27.85 23.43 17.78
C LEU A 536 27.50 22.08 17.16
N ALA A 537 27.96 21.02 17.81
CA ALA A 537 27.44 19.66 17.68
C ALA A 537 27.38 19.04 19.08
N PHE A 538 26.19 18.62 19.51
CA PHE A 538 25.95 17.92 20.78
C PHE A 538 25.28 16.58 20.52
N MET A 539 25.50 15.60 21.40
CA MET A 539 25.09 14.21 21.21
C MET A 539 24.48 13.61 22.47
N THR A 540 23.45 12.79 22.32
CA THR A 540 22.91 11.95 23.40
C THR A 540 22.63 10.55 22.87
N ALA A 541 23.40 9.57 23.31
CA ALA A 541 23.10 8.15 23.12
C ALA A 541 21.91 7.71 23.99
N LEU A 542 20.96 6.98 23.41
CA LEU A 542 19.70 6.61 24.08
C LEU A 542 19.54 5.10 24.28
N GLY A 543 20.08 4.29 23.37
CA GLY A 543 20.01 2.82 23.43
C GLY A 543 18.97 2.21 22.49
N PRO A 544 18.47 1.00 22.77
CA PRO A 544 17.63 0.24 21.83
C PRO A 544 16.29 0.93 21.51
N CYS A 545 16.02 1.16 20.23
CA CYS A 545 14.87 1.94 19.75
C CYS A 545 13.52 1.51 20.35
N GLY A 546 13.27 0.20 20.42
CA GLY A 546 12.02 -0.36 20.94
C GLY A 546 11.71 0.00 22.40
N ASN A 547 12.72 0.36 23.21
CA ASN A 547 12.52 0.81 24.58
C ASN A 547 12.06 2.28 24.61
N LEU A 548 12.61 3.12 23.72
CA LEU A 548 12.38 4.58 23.69
C LEU A 548 10.90 4.92 23.42
N ALA A 549 10.27 4.19 22.51
CA ALA A 549 8.85 4.37 22.18
C ALA A 549 7.87 4.00 23.31
N SER A 550 8.34 3.33 24.37
CA SER A 550 7.53 2.96 25.54
C SER A 550 7.59 3.99 26.68
N THR A 551 8.62 4.84 26.70
CA THR A 551 8.87 5.81 27.78
C THR A 551 8.42 7.21 27.39
N ALA A 552 7.53 7.81 28.18
CA ALA A 552 7.14 9.22 28.04
C ALA A 552 8.22 10.21 28.55
N ALA A 553 9.51 9.86 28.36
CA ALA A 553 10.65 10.63 28.82
C ALA A 553 11.02 11.74 27.83
N THR A 554 11.33 12.93 28.36
CA THR A 554 12.01 13.99 27.61
C THR A 554 13.51 13.85 27.81
N TYR A 555 14.27 13.83 26.72
CA TYR A 555 15.73 13.71 26.76
C TYR A 555 16.42 15.08 26.66
N VAL A 556 17.58 15.23 27.29
CA VAL A 556 18.44 16.42 27.15
C VAL A 556 19.60 16.13 26.19
N VAL A 557 19.94 17.13 25.37
CA VAL A 557 21.13 17.15 24.51
C VAL A 557 21.94 18.40 24.87
N ASN A 558 23.08 18.23 25.52
CA ASN A 558 23.92 19.31 26.06
C ASN A 558 25.39 18.89 26.14
N GLU A 559 26.26 19.75 26.67
CA GLU A 559 27.69 19.47 26.78
C GLU A 559 28.01 18.21 27.60
N VAL A 560 27.28 17.95 28.70
CA VAL A 560 27.52 16.80 29.59
C VAL A 560 27.11 15.48 28.95
N THR A 561 25.92 15.42 28.35
CA THR A 561 25.46 14.25 27.59
C THR A 561 26.34 13.99 26.37
N THR A 562 26.90 15.04 25.77
CA THR A 562 27.90 14.96 24.70
C THR A 562 29.21 14.33 25.19
N VAL A 563 29.74 14.76 26.35
CA VAL A 563 30.93 14.14 26.97
C VAL A 563 30.67 12.66 27.28
N ALA A 564 29.57 12.33 27.95
CA ALA A 564 29.23 10.95 28.30
C ALA A 564 29.08 10.04 27.08
N SER A 565 28.38 10.52 26.04
CA SER A 565 28.17 9.78 24.79
C SER A 565 29.49 9.59 24.02
N ALA A 566 30.30 10.64 23.89
CA ALA A 566 31.53 10.58 23.12
C ALA A 566 32.62 9.70 23.77
N TYR A 567 32.69 9.63 25.11
CA TYR A 567 33.62 8.74 25.80
C TYR A 567 33.21 7.28 25.69
N ALA A 568 31.96 6.94 26.00
CA ALA A 568 31.51 5.55 25.94
C ALA A 568 31.48 5.00 24.50
N LEU A 569 31.12 5.83 23.51
CA LEU A 569 31.10 5.44 22.11
C LEU A 569 32.44 5.64 21.38
N SER A 570 33.48 6.16 22.04
CA SER A 570 34.78 6.45 21.41
C SER A 570 35.39 5.25 20.66
N PRO A 571 35.24 3.97 21.11
CA PRO A 571 35.77 2.81 20.39
C PRO A 571 34.97 2.47 19.11
N PHE A 572 33.76 3.00 18.96
CA PHE A 572 32.81 2.71 17.88
C PHE A 572 32.52 3.90 16.96
N MET A 573 33.18 5.04 17.19
CA MET A 573 32.78 6.34 16.65
C MET A 573 33.94 7.06 15.96
N ALA A 574 33.68 7.63 14.78
CA ALA A 574 34.60 8.54 14.07
C ALA A 574 33.96 9.89 13.69
N GLY A 575 32.83 10.23 14.32
CA GLY A 575 32.11 11.49 14.12
C GLY A 575 30.58 11.32 14.15
N ALA A 576 29.86 12.44 14.04
CA ALA A 576 28.40 12.51 14.23
C ALA A 576 27.56 11.48 13.44
N THR A 577 27.98 11.13 12.22
CA THR A 577 27.27 10.20 11.32
C THR A 577 27.97 8.83 11.21
N LYS A 578 28.98 8.58 12.04
CA LYS A 578 29.92 7.47 11.95
C LYS A 578 30.00 6.76 13.30
N VAL A 579 28.87 6.22 13.75
CA VAL A 579 28.73 5.40 14.96
C VAL A 579 28.26 4.03 14.52
N GLY A 580 29.02 2.98 14.82
CA GLY A 580 28.63 1.62 14.45
C GLY A 580 29.61 0.56 14.91
N SER A 581 29.21 -0.70 14.74
CA SER A 581 30.03 -1.88 14.99
C SER A 581 29.85 -2.90 13.86
N SER A 582 30.59 -4.00 13.89
CA SER A 582 30.22 -5.20 13.13
C SER A 582 29.19 -6.01 13.92
N ILE A 583 28.40 -6.84 13.23
CA ILE A 583 27.46 -7.77 13.89
C ILE A 583 28.14 -8.69 14.93
N ALA A 584 29.43 -8.98 14.77
CA ALA A 584 30.19 -9.82 15.70
C ALA A 584 30.46 -9.14 17.06
N ASN A 585 30.49 -7.81 17.12
CA ASN A 585 30.61 -7.05 18.37
C ASN A 585 29.48 -6.00 18.51
N TYR A 586 28.26 -6.41 18.19
CA TYR A 586 27.09 -5.56 18.41
C TYR A 586 26.71 -5.47 19.91
N GLN A 587 27.06 -6.50 20.69
CA GLN A 587 26.87 -6.49 22.13
C GLN A 587 27.79 -5.48 22.84
N GLY A 588 29.05 -5.34 22.41
CA GLY A 588 29.94 -4.29 22.91
C GLY A 588 29.41 -2.88 22.62
N LEU A 589 28.86 -2.65 21.42
CA LEU A 589 28.19 -1.38 21.11
C LEU A 589 26.96 -1.17 22.00
N THR A 590 26.17 -2.21 22.23
CA THR A 590 25.02 -2.18 23.16
C THR A 590 25.47 -1.79 24.57
N ASN A 591 26.58 -2.35 25.04
CA ASN A 591 27.14 -2.08 26.35
C ASN A 591 27.69 -0.66 26.47
N ALA A 592 28.39 -0.16 25.44
CA ALA A 592 28.83 1.24 25.36
C ALA A 592 27.64 2.22 25.43
N PHE A 593 26.55 1.95 24.71
CA PHE A 593 25.30 2.71 24.82
C PHE A 593 24.70 2.66 26.24
N ARG A 594 24.88 1.56 26.97
CA ARG A 594 24.48 1.47 28.40
C ARG A 594 25.42 2.30 29.29
N THR A 595 26.75 2.23 29.15
CA THR A 595 27.73 2.95 29.99
C THR A 595 27.49 4.47 30.02
N VAL A 596 26.91 5.08 28.98
CA VAL A 596 26.47 6.49 29.01
C VAL A 596 25.54 6.78 30.19
N THR A 597 24.66 5.84 30.55
CA THR A 597 23.74 5.98 31.72
C THR A 597 24.44 5.84 33.08
N ASN A 598 25.65 5.29 33.15
CA ASN A 598 26.48 5.35 34.36
C ASN A 598 27.11 6.74 34.55
N LEU A 599 27.26 7.53 33.49
CA LEU A 599 27.92 8.85 33.51
C LEU A 599 26.93 10.02 33.66
N THR A 600 25.74 9.92 33.08
CA THR A 600 24.77 11.04 33.02
C THR A 600 23.31 10.58 33.09
N ASP A 601 22.49 11.40 33.75
CA ASP A 601 21.03 11.32 33.63
C ASP A 601 20.58 11.95 32.30
N LEU A 602 20.10 11.12 31.38
CA LEU A 602 19.64 11.54 30.05
C LEU A 602 18.40 12.46 30.08
N THR A 603 17.67 12.53 31.21
CA THR A 603 16.45 13.34 31.34
C THR A 603 16.68 14.73 31.92
N THR A 604 17.73 14.91 32.74
CA THR A 604 18.12 16.23 33.26
C THR A 604 19.40 16.79 32.63
N GLY A 605 20.18 15.95 31.92
CA GLY A 605 21.43 16.33 31.28
C GLY A 605 22.58 16.61 32.24
N ASN A 606 22.52 16.09 33.47
CA ASN A 606 23.55 16.31 34.49
C ASN A 606 24.45 15.09 34.62
N ALA A 607 25.71 15.32 35.02
CA ALA A 607 26.63 14.24 35.33
C ALA A 607 26.22 13.65 36.68
N LEU A 608 26.15 12.32 36.75
CA LEU A 608 25.77 11.65 37.99
C LEU A 608 26.84 11.85 39.06
N THR A 609 26.44 11.76 40.33
CA THR A 609 27.36 11.68 41.48
C THR A 609 27.68 10.23 41.85
N ILE A 610 26.72 9.33 41.62
CA ILE A 610 26.72 7.93 42.01
C ILE A 610 26.17 7.10 40.84
N THR A 611 26.77 5.96 40.53
CA THR A 611 26.34 5.10 39.40
C THR A 611 24.97 4.46 39.64
N PRO A 612 24.07 4.35 38.63
CA PRO A 612 22.76 3.71 38.79
C PRO A 612 22.77 2.20 39.04
N ALA A 613 23.93 1.55 39.00
CA ALA A 613 24.16 0.12 39.23
C ALA A 613 23.39 -0.53 40.40
N TYR A 614 22.96 0.26 41.40
CA TYR A 614 22.28 -0.25 42.60
C TYR A 614 20.83 0.24 42.77
N VAL A 615 20.31 1.09 41.88
CA VAL A 615 18.89 1.45 41.89
C VAL A 615 18.11 0.49 41.00
N ASN A 616 17.54 -0.58 41.57
CA ASN A 616 16.34 -1.25 41.04
C ASN A 616 15.71 -2.27 42.01
N SER A 617 14.51 -1.95 42.52
CA SER A 617 13.49 -2.87 43.07
C SER A 617 13.81 -3.83 44.24
N ASN A 618 15.05 -4.01 44.65
CA ASN A 618 15.44 -4.99 45.68
C ASN A 618 15.17 -4.45 47.10
N PRO A 619 14.42 -5.14 47.99
CA PRO A 619 14.07 -4.64 49.34
C PRO A 619 15.21 -4.71 50.37
N VAL A 620 16.45 -4.90 49.91
CA VAL A 620 17.66 -5.09 50.73
C VAL A 620 18.60 -3.91 50.47
N PRO A 621 18.98 -3.10 51.49
CA PRO A 621 19.92 -2.01 51.31
C PRO A 621 21.33 -2.48 50.89
N PHE A 622 21.66 -2.28 49.61
CA PHE A 622 23.05 -2.33 49.14
C PHE A 622 23.72 -1.00 49.48
N LEU A 623 24.87 -1.05 50.15
CA LEU A 623 25.75 0.11 50.31
C LEU A 623 26.35 0.46 48.95
N ASN A 624 25.76 1.45 48.28
CA ASN A 624 26.28 2.01 47.03
C ASN A 624 27.08 3.28 47.33
N SER A 625 28.39 3.12 47.45
CA SER A 625 29.37 4.21 47.51
C SER A 625 30.11 4.40 46.17
N SER A 626 29.54 3.90 45.08
CA SER A 626 30.17 3.90 43.76
C SER A 626 30.14 5.28 43.13
N THR A 627 31.29 5.83 42.71
CA THR A 627 31.44 7.22 42.30
C THR A 627 31.67 7.39 40.79
N VAL A 628 31.15 8.51 40.29
CA VAL A 628 31.31 9.01 38.93
C VAL A 628 32.30 10.19 38.95
N PRO A 629 33.21 10.35 37.95
CA PRO A 629 34.25 11.39 37.94
C PRO A 629 33.67 12.75 37.55
N GLN A 630 32.75 13.24 38.37
CA GLN A 630 31.82 14.32 38.04
C GLN A 630 32.54 15.63 37.71
N SER A 631 33.62 15.96 38.44
CA SER A 631 34.36 17.21 38.22
C SER A 631 35.12 17.19 36.90
N ARG A 632 35.57 16.01 36.45
CA ARG A 632 36.22 15.81 35.16
C ARG A 632 35.23 15.95 34.00
N ILE A 633 34.06 15.31 34.11
CA ILE A 633 32.96 15.44 33.14
C ILE A 633 32.51 16.90 33.03
N HIS A 634 32.31 17.59 34.16
CA HIS A 634 31.94 19.00 34.19
C HIS A 634 33.03 19.92 33.63
N THR A 635 34.31 19.68 33.90
CA THR A 635 35.41 20.47 33.30
C THR A 635 35.47 20.31 31.79
N LEU A 636 35.29 19.09 31.25
CA LEU A 636 35.16 18.85 29.82
C LEU A 636 33.92 19.53 29.23
N ALA A 637 32.76 19.43 29.90
CA ALA A 637 31.53 20.09 29.49
C ALA A 637 31.66 21.63 29.51
N ASN A 638 32.39 22.19 30.48
CA ASN A 638 32.71 23.62 30.53
C ASN A 638 33.68 24.04 29.39
N ALA A 639 34.54 23.16 28.89
CA ALA A 639 35.37 23.43 27.70
C ALA A 639 34.50 23.51 26.43
N LEU A 640 33.53 22.61 26.28
CA LEU A 640 32.54 22.67 25.19
C LEU A 640 31.68 23.94 25.31
N ASN A 641 31.25 24.31 26.52
CA ASN A 641 30.47 25.52 26.79
C ASN A 641 31.24 26.81 26.42
N ALA A 642 32.56 26.84 26.62
CA ALA A 642 33.41 27.98 26.21
C ALA A 642 33.49 28.14 24.68
N CYS A 643 33.45 27.04 23.91
CA CYS A 643 33.24 27.13 22.46
C CYS A 643 31.79 27.52 22.13
N ALA A 644 30.80 26.94 22.81
CA ALA A 644 29.39 27.22 22.58
C ALA A 644 29.08 28.73 22.67
N ALA A 645 29.60 29.41 23.70
CA ALA A 645 29.55 30.86 23.91
C ALA A 645 30.23 31.72 22.82
N GLY A 646 30.85 31.10 21.81
CA GLY A 646 31.38 31.74 20.60
C GLY A 646 32.77 32.36 20.74
N THR A 647 33.41 32.24 21.91
CA THR A 647 34.69 32.92 22.22
C THR A 647 35.91 32.00 22.17
N ALA A 648 35.76 30.69 22.38
CA ALA A 648 36.90 29.78 22.56
C ALA A 648 36.99 28.60 21.57
N CYS A 649 36.15 28.49 20.53
CA CYS A 649 36.17 27.32 19.63
C CYS A 649 37.52 27.08 18.94
N SER A 650 38.21 28.13 18.47
CA SER A 650 39.54 27.97 17.88
C SER A 650 40.58 27.46 18.88
N SER A 651 40.49 27.89 20.14
CA SER A 651 41.33 27.40 21.23
C SER A 651 41.01 25.95 21.59
N LEU A 652 39.72 25.60 21.67
CA LEU A 652 39.25 24.23 21.91
C LEU A 652 39.74 23.29 20.81
N PHE A 653 39.54 23.64 19.55
CA PHE A 653 39.91 22.77 18.42
C PHE A 653 41.43 22.65 18.29
N SER A 654 42.18 23.73 18.52
CA SER A 654 43.65 23.67 18.57
C SER A 654 44.19 22.87 19.75
N ALA A 655 43.46 22.76 20.87
CA ALA A 655 43.84 21.92 22.00
C ALA A 655 43.45 20.44 21.79
N ALA A 656 42.27 20.18 21.22
CA ALA A 656 41.75 18.85 20.94
C ALA A 656 42.44 18.14 19.77
N THR A 657 43.10 18.88 18.86
CA THR A 657 43.75 18.31 17.67
C THR A 657 44.70 17.13 18.00
N PRO A 658 44.44 15.91 17.50
CA PRO A 658 45.30 14.75 17.73
C PRO A 658 46.70 14.91 17.11
N ASN A 659 47.69 14.19 17.65
CA ASN A 659 49.06 14.25 17.15
C ASN A 659 49.17 13.69 15.71
N GLY A 660 49.30 14.59 14.73
CA GLY A 660 49.30 14.23 13.30
C GLY A 660 47.91 14.08 12.68
N GLY A 661 46.85 14.31 13.45
CA GLY A 661 45.47 14.34 12.98
C GLY A 661 45.06 15.67 12.35
N ALA A 662 43.80 15.76 11.93
CA ALA A 662 43.15 17.03 11.59
C ALA A 662 42.67 17.74 12.86
N ALA A 663 42.45 19.06 12.79
CA ALA A 663 41.75 19.78 13.84
C ALA A 663 40.22 19.57 13.70
N PRO A 664 39.48 19.39 14.80
CA PRO A 664 38.03 19.21 14.77
C PRO A 664 37.30 20.47 14.26
N THR A 665 36.12 20.26 13.67
CA THR A 665 35.27 21.31 13.10
C THR A 665 34.16 21.82 14.03
N ASP A 666 33.83 21.02 15.04
CA ASP A 666 32.67 21.17 15.91
C ASP A 666 32.93 20.58 17.30
N THR A 667 32.05 20.89 18.26
CA THR A 667 32.19 20.46 19.66
C THR A 667 32.09 18.95 19.88
N LEU A 668 31.44 18.19 18.98
CA LEU A 668 31.31 16.74 19.13
C LEU A 668 32.59 16.03 18.69
N GLN A 669 33.14 16.40 17.53
CA GLN A 669 34.44 15.89 17.10
C GLN A 669 35.53 16.30 18.09
N ALA A 670 35.49 17.53 18.63
CA ALA A 670 36.48 17.98 19.59
C ALA A 670 36.51 17.17 20.90
N ILE A 671 35.36 16.68 21.41
CA ILE A 671 35.36 15.82 22.59
C ILE A 671 35.72 14.37 22.26
N LEU A 672 35.37 13.89 21.06
CA LEU A 672 35.75 12.56 20.56
C LEU A 672 37.27 12.45 20.36
N ASP A 673 37.88 13.46 19.75
CA ASP A 673 39.33 13.56 19.57
C ASP A 673 40.06 13.50 20.91
N ILE A 674 39.55 14.20 21.94
CA ILE A 674 40.08 14.14 23.31
C ILE A 674 39.84 12.75 23.92
N ALA A 675 38.65 12.16 23.78
CA ALA A 675 38.33 10.84 24.33
C ALA A 675 39.22 9.72 23.75
N GLN A 676 39.54 9.80 22.46
CA GLN A 676 40.44 8.86 21.77
C GLN A 676 41.93 9.15 22.00
N ASN A 677 42.28 10.35 22.48
CA ASN A 677 43.66 10.78 22.74
C ASN A 677 43.80 11.45 24.13
N PRO A 678 43.37 10.83 25.24
CA PRO A 678 43.08 11.57 26.48
C PRO A 678 44.32 12.12 27.19
N GLY A 679 45.51 11.57 26.90
CA GLY A 679 46.81 12.10 27.36
C GLY A 679 47.45 13.13 26.43
N ALA A 680 46.82 13.48 25.30
CA ALA A 680 47.31 14.51 24.38
C ALA A 680 46.84 15.90 24.84
N ASN A 681 47.74 16.88 24.81
CA ASN A 681 47.44 18.30 25.06
C ASN A 681 46.65 18.60 26.35
N ALA A 682 46.69 17.72 27.37
CA ALA A 682 45.73 17.74 28.48
C ALA A 682 45.66 19.10 29.21
N SER A 683 46.80 19.74 29.48
CA SER A 683 46.87 21.07 30.07
C SER A 683 46.39 22.19 29.15
N ALA A 684 46.50 22.05 27.83
CA ALA A 684 45.95 23.01 26.88
C ALA A 684 44.42 22.94 26.83
N VAL A 685 43.85 21.73 26.87
CA VAL A 685 42.38 21.52 27.02
C VAL A 685 41.89 22.14 28.32
N PHE A 686 42.59 21.94 29.44
CA PHE A 686 42.25 22.58 30.72
C PHE A 686 42.25 24.12 30.62
N ASN A 687 43.22 24.70 29.92
CA ASN A 687 43.33 26.16 29.73
C ASN A 687 42.23 26.78 28.85
N VAL A 688 41.37 25.98 28.20
CA VAL A 688 40.15 26.47 27.51
C VAL A 688 39.03 26.75 28.52
N VAL A 689 39.07 26.13 29.70
CA VAL A 689 37.98 26.15 30.68
C VAL A 689 38.02 27.42 31.54
N SER A 690 36.86 28.05 31.73
CA SER A 690 36.70 29.06 32.77
C SER A 690 36.32 28.40 34.10
N THR A 691 36.98 28.78 35.20
CA THR A 691 36.70 28.26 36.55
C THR A 691 35.34 28.67 37.12
N ALA A 692 34.57 29.49 36.38
CA ALA A 692 33.20 29.89 36.69
C ALA A 692 32.19 29.33 35.66
N GLY A 693 32.53 28.23 34.97
CA GLY A 693 31.64 27.55 34.03
C GLY A 693 30.35 27.01 34.68
N PRO A 694 29.27 26.83 33.90
CA PRO A 694 27.94 26.49 34.42
C PRO A 694 27.85 25.12 35.11
N PHE A 695 28.73 24.18 34.77
CA PHE A 695 28.77 22.84 35.38
C PHE A 695 29.74 22.80 36.56
N GLN A 696 29.27 22.38 37.73
CA GLN A 696 30.02 22.39 38.99
C GLN A 696 29.71 21.14 39.85
N PRO A 697 30.67 20.57 40.59
CA PRO A 697 32.08 21.00 40.74
C PRO A 697 32.87 20.83 39.45
N ALA A 698 34.04 21.48 39.37
CA ALA A 698 34.98 21.39 38.27
C ALA A 698 36.42 21.23 38.82
N LEU A 699 37.30 20.57 38.07
CA LEU A 699 38.70 20.35 38.45
C LEU A 699 39.44 21.66 38.77
N ALA A 700 40.14 21.69 39.91
CA ALA A 700 40.89 22.85 40.37
C ALA A 700 42.28 23.04 39.70
N ALA A 701 42.77 22.01 39.00
CA ALA A 701 44.04 22.01 38.28
C ALA A 701 43.95 21.11 37.03
N ALA A 702 44.87 21.29 36.09
CA ALA A 702 44.97 20.44 34.91
C ALA A 702 45.33 19.00 35.32
N PRO A 703 44.60 17.98 34.83
CA PRO A 703 44.96 16.58 35.03
C PRO A 703 46.10 16.17 34.08
N ASN A 704 46.70 15.00 34.30
CA ASN A 704 47.66 14.40 33.36
C ASN A 704 46.99 13.87 32.09
N ASP A 705 45.72 13.51 32.20
CA ASP A 705 44.90 12.79 31.23
C ASP A 705 43.41 13.17 31.39
N TRP A 706 42.58 12.88 30.39
CA TRP A 706 41.13 13.12 30.43
C TRP A 706 40.25 11.88 30.57
N ILE A 707 40.84 10.70 30.86
CA ILE A 707 40.12 9.42 30.91
C ILE A 707 38.98 9.47 31.95
N LEU A 708 37.80 8.93 31.61
CA LEU A 708 36.72 8.79 32.59
C LEU A 708 36.82 7.41 33.23
N ALA A 709 36.96 7.35 34.56
CA ALA A 709 36.94 6.11 35.32
C ALA A 709 35.77 6.12 36.32
N LEU A 710 34.93 5.10 36.27
CA LEU A 710 33.85 4.84 37.22
C LEU A 710 34.39 3.89 38.29
N THR A 711 34.11 4.17 39.56
CA THR A 711 34.61 3.37 40.69
C THR A 711 33.46 2.72 41.42
N PHE A 712 33.39 1.39 41.41
CA PHE A 712 32.35 0.59 42.07
C PHE A 712 32.85 0.05 43.41
N THR A 713 32.05 0.26 44.47
CA THR A 713 32.39 -0.18 45.83
C THR A 713 31.15 -0.72 46.56
N GLY A 714 31.38 -1.68 47.45
CA GLY A 714 30.31 -2.41 48.16
C GLY A 714 29.62 -3.42 47.24
N GLY A 715 28.31 -3.58 47.42
CA GLY A 715 27.42 -4.22 46.43
C GLY A 715 27.49 -5.74 46.24
N GLY A 716 28.67 -6.32 46.36
CA GLY A 716 29.03 -7.66 45.91
C GLY A 716 30.53 -7.94 45.97
N LEU A 717 31.36 -6.90 46.10
CA LEU A 717 32.81 -6.99 46.17
C LEU A 717 33.28 -7.10 47.63
N GLY A 718 33.44 -8.32 48.14
CA GLY A 718 34.02 -8.57 49.47
C GLY A 718 33.26 -7.89 50.63
N PHE A 719 34.01 -7.38 51.61
CA PHE A 719 33.48 -6.60 52.74
C PHE A 719 33.24 -5.13 52.36
N ALA A 720 32.24 -4.50 52.99
CA ALA A 720 32.02 -3.07 52.86
C ALA A 720 33.16 -2.26 53.53
N PRO A 721 33.74 -1.23 52.86
CA PRO A 721 34.82 -0.43 53.43
C PRO A 721 34.48 0.18 54.80
N GLY A 722 35.37 -0.01 55.77
CA GLY A 722 35.20 0.48 57.15
C GLY A 722 34.20 -0.29 58.03
N PHE A 723 33.66 -1.43 57.58
CA PHE A 723 32.78 -2.26 58.41
C PHE A 723 33.58 -3.03 59.49
N GLN A 724 33.34 -2.70 60.76
CA GLN A 724 33.94 -3.40 61.90
C GLN A 724 33.00 -4.52 62.39
N VAL A 725 33.47 -5.77 62.29
CA VAL A 725 32.75 -6.96 62.80
C VAL A 725 32.61 -6.91 64.33
N PRO A 726 31.39 -7.00 64.92
CA PRO A 726 31.20 -6.83 66.37
C PRO A 726 31.79 -7.92 67.29
N PHE A 727 32.48 -8.93 66.75
CA PHE A 727 32.84 -10.16 67.45
C PHE A 727 34.35 -10.40 67.58
N PHE A 728 35.17 -9.70 66.81
CA PHE A 728 36.64 -9.79 66.88
C PHE A 728 37.19 -8.60 67.66
N ASN A 729 38.15 -8.85 68.56
CA ASN A 729 38.77 -7.80 69.38
C ASN A 729 40.10 -7.29 68.78
N ASP A 730 40.58 -7.93 67.72
CA ASP A 730 41.73 -7.52 66.94
C ASP A 730 41.25 -7.15 65.52
N PRO A 731 41.54 -5.93 65.00
CA PRO A 731 41.20 -5.57 63.62
C PRO A 731 42.07 -6.29 62.57
N PHE A 732 43.05 -7.10 62.99
CA PHE A 732 43.84 -7.97 62.10
C PHE A 732 43.30 -9.41 61.99
N ASP A 733 42.42 -9.86 62.90
CA ASP A 733 41.62 -11.11 62.76
C ASP A 733 40.39 -10.88 61.83
N LEU A 734 40.60 -10.10 60.76
CA LEU A 734 39.62 -9.76 59.73
C LEU A 734 40.19 -10.21 58.39
N GLY A 735 40.19 -11.53 58.17
CA GLY A 735 40.81 -12.18 57.03
C GLY A 735 40.61 -11.44 55.72
N THR A 736 41.73 -11.03 55.12
CA THR A 736 41.72 -10.29 53.85
C THR A 736 41.18 -11.19 52.75
N LEU A 737 39.92 -10.91 52.37
CA LEU A 737 39.25 -11.54 51.24
C LEU A 737 39.76 -10.90 49.95
N GLU A 738 40.93 -11.36 49.52
CA GLU A 738 41.68 -10.83 48.40
C GLU A 738 41.05 -11.29 47.07
N ASN A 739 40.61 -10.32 46.26
CA ASN A 739 40.25 -10.53 44.87
C ASN A 739 41.43 -11.21 44.13
N THR A 740 41.20 -12.24 43.32
CA THR A 740 42.28 -13.02 42.68
C THR A 740 42.36 -12.90 41.18
N SER A 741 41.22 -12.75 40.52
CA SER A 741 41.13 -12.85 39.07
C SER A 741 39.81 -12.27 38.57
N MET A 742 39.79 -11.90 37.30
CA MET A 742 38.56 -11.53 36.60
C MET A 742 38.53 -12.04 35.18
N ALA A 743 37.34 -12.36 34.73
CA ALA A 743 37.02 -12.59 33.34
C ALA A 743 35.71 -11.88 33.00
N ILE A 744 35.48 -11.60 31.71
CA ILE A 744 34.28 -10.94 31.23
C ILE A 744 33.62 -11.88 30.21
N ASP A 745 32.30 -12.08 30.31
CA ASP A 745 31.58 -12.93 29.36
C ASP A 745 31.16 -12.18 28.09
N ALA A 746 30.69 -12.92 27.08
CA ALA A 746 30.27 -12.36 25.79
C ALA A 746 29.08 -11.37 25.87
N THR A 747 28.38 -11.29 27.00
CA THR A 747 27.35 -10.26 27.26
C THR A 747 27.92 -9.02 27.96
N GLY A 748 29.16 -9.08 28.44
CA GLY A 748 29.84 -8.03 29.19
C GLY A 748 29.61 -8.08 30.70
N ASN A 749 29.13 -9.19 31.26
CA ASN A 749 29.13 -9.32 32.72
C ASN A 749 30.57 -9.55 33.19
N ILE A 750 30.96 -8.88 34.28
CA ILE A 750 32.26 -8.97 34.92
C ILE A 750 32.17 -10.03 36.01
N TRP A 751 32.93 -11.10 35.85
CA TRP A 751 33.06 -12.18 36.82
C TRP A 751 34.34 -11.97 37.65
N VAL A 752 34.21 -12.06 38.97
CA VAL A 752 35.25 -11.74 39.95
C VAL A 752 35.38 -12.90 40.93
N THR A 753 36.62 -13.35 41.18
CA THR A 753 36.94 -14.36 42.20
C THR A 753 37.71 -13.75 43.37
N ALA A 754 37.58 -14.33 44.57
CA ALA A 754 38.38 -13.99 45.75
C ALA A 754 38.54 -15.19 46.70
N PHE A 755 39.51 -15.16 47.62
CA PHE A 755 39.66 -16.10 48.75
C PHE A 755 40.16 -15.39 50.01
N ASN A 756 40.02 -16.03 51.18
CA ASN A 756 40.52 -15.52 52.45
C ASN A 756 41.94 -16.05 52.75
N ASN A 757 42.86 -15.19 53.18
CA ASN A 757 44.28 -15.55 53.36
C ASN A 757 44.63 -16.07 54.77
N GLU A 758 43.64 -16.36 55.63
CA GLU A 758 43.86 -16.71 57.04
C GLU A 758 44.39 -18.14 57.23
N ASN A 759 45.70 -18.26 57.43
CA ASN A 759 46.30 -19.39 58.14
C ASN A 759 46.16 -19.21 59.68
N ASP A 760 44.95 -18.87 60.11
CA ASP A 760 44.56 -18.84 61.52
C ASP A 760 44.55 -20.27 62.08
N GLY A 761 45.27 -20.50 63.18
CA GLY A 761 45.29 -21.79 63.87
C GLY A 761 44.19 -21.97 64.90
N SER A 762 43.22 -21.05 64.98
CA SER A 762 42.33 -20.88 66.12
C SER A 762 40.98 -21.58 65.97
N GLY A 763 40.60 -21.96 64.74
CA GLY A 763 39.32 -22.61 64.46
C GLY A 763 38.14 -21.72 64.85
N SER A 764 38.19 -20.46 64.40
CA SER A 764 37.24 -19.42 64.79
C SER A 764 35.80 -19.79 64.43
N SER A 765 34.83 -19.38 65.26
CA SER A 765 33.47 -19.95 65.20
C SER A 765 32.54 -19.30 64.17
N PHE A 766 33.07 -18.85 63.04
CA PHE A 766 32.28 -18.52 61.84
C PHE A 766 32.18 -19.76 60.95
N PRO A 767 30.97 -20.30 60.67
CA PRO A 767 30.84 -21.36 59.69
C PRO A 767 31.09 -20.84 58.26
N ASP A 768 31.81 -21.63 57.46
CA ASP A 768 31.96 -21.47 56.01
C ASP A 768 32.59 -20.14 55.52
N VAL A 769 33.71 -19.70 56.13
CA VAL A 769 34.53 -18.58 55.62
C VAL A 769 35.89 -18.97 55.02
N ASP A 770 36.36 -20.21 55.19
CA ASP A 770 37.62 -20.76 54.62
C ASP A 770 37.53 -21.04 53.11
N SER A 771 36.93 -20.13 52.34
CA SER A 771 36.13 -20.51 51.17
C SER A 771 35.98 -19.40 50.14
N GLY A 772 36.19 -19.76 48.87
CA GLY A 772 36.26 -18.80 47.78
C GLY A 772 34.92 -18.12 47.47
N MET A 773 35.02 -16.89 47.00
CA MET A 773 33.92 -16.07 46.51
C MET A 773 33.86 -16.12 44.99
N ILE A 774 32.66 -16.20 44.42
CA ILE A 774 32.37 -15.80 43.04
C ILE A 774 31.35 -14.67 43.09
N ALA A 775 31.67 -13.51 42.52
CA ALA A 775 30.76 -12.39 42.33
C ALA A 775 30.63 -12.06 40.84
N VAL A 776 29.43 -11.67 40.40
CA VAL A 776 29.19 -11.28 39.00
C VAL A 776 28.41 -9.97 38.97
N PHE A 777 28.86 -9.06 38.11
CA PHE A 777 28.28 -7.75 37.87
C PHE A 777 27.89 -7.64 36.40
N ASP A 778 26.82 -6.94 36.06
CA ASP A 778 26.53 -6.62 34.66
C ASP A 778 27.47 -5.53 34.13
N ASN A 779 27.38 -5.20 32.83
CA ASN A 779 28.26 -4.20 32.21
C ASN A 779 28.06 -2.76 32.74
N LEU A 780 27.14 -2.51 33.67
CA LEU A 780 27.01 -1.24 34.41
C LEU A 780 27.59 -1.32 35.83
N GLY A 781 28.20 -2.45 36.22
CA GLY A 781 28.64 -2.71 37.60
C GLY A 781 27.51 -3.12 38.55
N ALA A 782 26.31 -3.46 38.05
CA ALA A 782 25.19 -3.87 38.90
C ALA A 782 25.36 -5.33 39.36
N PRO A 783 25.29 -5.66 40.66
CA PRO A 783 25.50 -7.02 41.14
C PRO A 783 24.38 -7.96 40.65
N LEU A 784 24.78 -8.99 39.91
CA LEU A 784 23.90 -10.06 39.42
C LEU A 784 23.85 -11.25 40.39
N THR A 785 24.84 -11.40 41.27
CA THR A 785 24.87 -12.40 42.36
C THR A 785 24.22 -11.90 43.64
N LYS A 786 23.52 -12.78 44.36
CA LYS A 786 23.04 -12.50 45.72
C LYS A 786 24.23 -12.24 46.68
N PRO A 787 24.16 -11.28 47.63
CA PRO A 787 25.14 -11.16 48.72
C PRO A 787 25.08 -12.36 49.69
N SER A 788 26.24 -12.73 50.24
CA SER A 788 26.36 -13.88 51.15
C SER A 788 25.92 -13.57 52.59
N ALA A 789 26.14 -12.35 53.10
CA ALA A 789 25.70 -11.97 54.45
C ALA A 789 25.09 -10.56 54.55
N LEU A 790 24.08 -10.42 55.41
CA LEU A 790 23.40 -9.17 55.74
C LEU A 790 23.49 -8.87 57.24
N ASP A 791 23.47 -7.59 57.63
CA ASP A 791 23.39 -7.17 59.03
C ASP A 791 21.95 -7.25 59.59
N SER A 792 21.79 -6.95 60.89
CA SER A 792 20.47 -6.90 61.55
C SER A 792 19.52 -5.82 61.03
N SER A 793 20.02 -4.92 60.18
CA SER A 793 19.28 -3.83 59.52
C SER A 793 18.94 -4.17 58.06
N GLY A 794 19.47 -5.26 57.52
CA GLY A 794 19.37 -5.67 56.11
C GLY A 794 20.47 -5.14 55.19
N ASN A 795 21.47 -4.41 55.70
CA ASN A 795 22.61 -3.95 54.89
C ASN A 795 23.51 -5.11 54.50
N VAL A 796 24.12 -5.08 53.30
CA VAL A 796 25.14 -6.06 52.92
C VAL A 796 26.40 -5.92 53.79
N ILE A 797 26.75 -6.99 54.52
CA ILE A 797 28.05 -7.14 55.20
C ILE A 797 29.09 -7.68 54.23
N TYR A 798 28.72 -8.76 53.52
CA TYR A 798 29.62 -9.52 52.66
C TYR A 798 28.94 -9.85 51.33
N GLY A 799 29.61 -9.44 50.25
CA GLY A 799 29.19 -9.62 48.87
C GLY A 799 29.49 -11.00 48.28
N GLY A 800 29.11 -11.18 47.01
CA GLY A 800 29.35 -12.41 46.25
C GLY A 800 28.67 -13.66 46.82
N TYR A 801 28.98 -14.80 46.22
CA TYR A 801 28.47 -16.12 46.57
C TYR A 801 29.63 -17.00 47.04
N ILE A 802 29.52 -17.58 48.25
CA ILE A 802 30.49 -18.54 48.80
C ILE A 802 30.37 -19.87 48.05
N ALA A 803 31.48 -20.37 47.51
CA ALA A 803 31.51 -21.57 46.67
C ALA A 803 31.01 -22.85 47.36
N ASN A 804 31.05 -22.93 48.69
CA ASN A 804 30.59 -24.08 49.49
C ASN A 804 29.09 -24.39 49.33
N HIS A 805 28.31 -23.54 48.68
CA HIS A 805 26.88 -23.73 48.49
C HIS A 805 26.47 -24.01 47.04
N ILE A 806 27.42 -24.18 46.10
CA ILE A 806 27.06 -24.57 44.71
C ILE A 806 26.44 -25.98 44.76
N GLU A 807 25.12 -26.07 44.62
CA GLU A 807 24.37 -27.31 44.79
C GLU A 807 24.71 -28.32 43.67
N ASP A 808 25.28 -29.46 44.05
CA ASP A 808 25.60 -30.59 43.17
C ASP A 808 24.39 -31.50 42.86
N GLY A 809 23.23 -31.18 43.44
CA GLY A 809 22.02 -31.99 43.38
C GLY A 809 22.02 -33.24 44.28
N THR A 810 23.11 -33.56 44.97
CA THR A 810 23.18 -34.65 45.97
C THR A 810 23.05 -34.14 47.40
N GLY A 811 23.33 -32.85 47.62
CA GLY A 811 23.33 -32.21 48.93
C GLY A 811 24.70 -32.26 49.63
N THR A 812 25.77 -32.43 48.86
CA THR A 812 27.15 -32.50 49.37
C THR A 812 27.91 -31.25 48.97
N ALA A 813 28.19 -30.38 49.95
CA ALA A 813 28.95 -29.15 49.74
C ALA A 813 30.40 -29.44 49.29
N GLY A 814 30.81 -28.87 48.15
CA GLY A 814 32.20 -28.87 47.68
C GLY A 814 32.84 -27.49 47.85
N THR A 815 33.99 -27.42 48.53
CA THR A 815 34.78 -26.20 48.69
C THR A 815 35.60 -25.90 47.44
N VAL A 816 35.55 -24.65 46.95
CA VAL A 816 36.45 -24.13 45.89
C VAL A 816 37.01 -22.79 46.35
N ALA A 817 38.30 -22.71 46.66
CA ALA A 817 38.97 -21.42 46.88
C ALA A 817 39.31 -20.81 45.51
N ALA A 818 38.46 -19.95 44.97
CA ALA A 818 38.55 -19.49 43.59
C ALA A 818 39.82 -18.65 43.32
N HIS A 819 40.82 -19.24 42.67
CA HIS A 819 42.13 -18.62 42.42
C HIS A 819 42.23 -18.01 41.01
N ALA A 820 41.66 -18.64 39.98
CA ALA A 820 41.58 -18.05 38.65
C ALA A 820 40.26 -18.43 37.95
N ILE A 821 39.85 -17.58 37.01
CA ILE A 821 38.59 -17.72 36.26
C ILE A 821 38.80 -17.47 34.76
N ALA A 822 38.13 -18.26 33.92
CA ALA A 822 38.01 -18.02 32.49
C ALA A 822 36.59 -18.35 32.01
N ILE A 823 36.07 -17.59 31.04
CA ILE A 823 34.74 -17.83 30.45
C ILE A 823 34.91 -18.57 29.11
N ASP A 824 34.10 -19.61 28.90
CA ASP A 824 34.06 -20.38 27.67
C ASP A 824 33.19 -19.73 26.57
N PRO A 825 33.19 -20.24 25.32
CA PRO A 825 32.31 -19.73 24.26
C PRO A 825 30.80 -19.89 24.53
N SER A 826 30.40 -20.74 25.49
CA SER A 826 29.01 -20.93 25.93
C SER A 826 28.54 -19.89 26.95
N GLY A 827 29.47 -19.19 27.61
CA GLY A 827 29.20 -18.27 28.72
C GLY A 827 29.29 -18.92 30.11
N ASN A 828 29.82 -20.14 30.21
CA ASN A 828 30.10 -20.82 31.47
C ASN A 828 31.43 -20.35 32.05
N ALA A 829 31.50 -20.20 33.37
CA ALA A 829 32.73 -19.86 34.07
C ALA A 829 33.45 -21.13 34.52
N TRP A 830 34.67 -21.33 34.00
CA TRP A 830 35.60 -22.31 34.53
C TRP A 830 36.42 -21.65 35.64
N VAL A 831 36.41 -22.26 36.82
CA VAL A 831 37.08 -21.77 38.03
C VAL A 831 37.93 -22.89 38.61
N ASN A 832 39.18 -22.59 38.93
CA ASN A 832 40.06 -23.51 39.66
C ASN A 832 40.34 -23.01 41.09
N GLY A 833 40.74 -23.91 42.00
CA GLY A 833 40.92 -23.51 43.39
C GLY A 833 41.65 -24.45 44.34
N GLY A 834 42.53 -23.86 45.15
CA GLY A 834 43.34 -24.53 46.17
C GLY A 834 42.54 -25.08 47.36
N SER A 835 43.20 -25.90 48.17
CA SER A 835 42.71 -26.29 49.50
C SER A 835 43.40 -25.44 50.56
N VAL A 836 42.64 -24.63 51.28
CA VAL A 836 43.01 -24.20 52.64
C VAL A 836 42.87 -25.43 53.57
N ILE A 837 43.57 -25.47 54.72
CA ILE A 837 43.88 -26.72 55.43
C ILE A 837 43.21 -26.77 56.81
N GLY A 838 42.24 -27.69 57.00
CA GLY A 838 41.41 -27.69 58.23
C GLY A 838 40.75 -29.02 58.64
N ALA A 839 41.42 -30.17 58.49
CA ALA A 839 41.06 -31.44 59.14
C ALA A 839 39.60 -31.97 59.00
N MET A 840 39.26 -32.51 57.81
CA MET A 840 38.41 -33.73 57.75
C MET A 840 38.51 -34.53 56.45
N PHE A 841 39.00 -33.93 55.36
CA PHE A 841 39.34 -34.62 54.11
C PHE A 841 40.87 -34.72 53.91
N PRO A 842 41.39 -35.78 53.27
CA PRO A 842 42.83 -35.92 53.00
C PRO A 842 43.29 -34.97 51.89
N GLN A 843 44.47 -34.37 52.04
CA GLN A 843 45.05 -33.47 51.04
C GLN A 843 45.50 -34.24 49.79
N THR A 844 44.68 -34.27 48.74
CA THR A 844 45.00 -35.00 47.50
C THR A 844 44.63 -34.29 46.18
N GLY A 845 44.10 -33.06 46.19
CA GLY A 845 43.81 -32.31 44.96
C GLY A 845 43.39 -30.85 45.19
N THR A 846 43.48 -30.04 44.14
CA THR A 846 42.69 -28.82 43.95
C THR A 846 41.40 -29.14 43.18
N GLY A 847 40.49 -28.17 43.10
CA GLY A 847 39.27 -28.28 42.30
C GLY A 847 39.36 -27.56 40.97
N LEU A 848 38.70 -28.12 39.96
CA LEU A 848 38.23 -27.45 38.76
C LEU A 848 36.71 -27.61 38.68
N ALA A 849 35.99 -26.51 38.48
CA ALA A 849 34.53 -26.48 38.38
C ALA A 849 34.10 -25.67 37.14
N GLU A 850 33.13 -26.20 36.39
CA GLU A 850 32.36 -25.43 35.39
C GLU A 850 31.06 -24.95 36.04
N VAL A 851 30.85 -23.63 36.05
CA VAL A 851 29.79 -22.96 36.81
C VAL A 851 28.94 -22.10 35.87
N VAL A 852 27.62 -22.27 35.95
CA VAL A 852 26.66 -21.43 35.23
C VAL A 852 25.83 -20.60 36.21
N ARG A 853 25.50 -19.36 35.81
CA ARG A 853 24.69 -18.42 36.62
C ARG A 853 23.20 -18.62 36.34
N ASN A 854 22.49 -19.22 37.30
CA ASN A 854 21.05 -19.42 37.26
C ASN A 854 20.34 -18.31 38.04
N GLY A 855 20.14 -17.17 37.38
CA GLY A 855 19.56 -15.97 37.99
C GLY A 855 20.54 -15.31 38.97
N PRO A 856 20.22 -15.22 40.28
CA PRO A 856 21.12 -14.70 41.32
C PRO A 856 22.00 -15.77 41.98
N ASN A 857 21.81 -17.04 41.61
CA ASN A 857 22.50 -18.21 42.17
C ASN A 857 23.44 -18.83 41.13
N PHE A 858 24.32 -19.73 41.58
CA PHE A 858 25.13 -20.59 40.71
C PHE A 858 24.65 -22.03 40.72
N SER A 859 25.08 -22.79 39.72
CA SER A 859 24.96 -24.25 39.68
C SER A 859 26.17 -24.83 38.95
N LEU A 860 26.58 -26.03 39.35
CA LEU A 860 27.56 -26.80 38.59
C LEU A 860 26.94 -27.23 37.26
N VAL A 861 27.67 -27.02 36.15
CA VAL A 861 27.35 -27.63 34.85
C VAL A 861 27.82 -29.10 34.85
N LEU A 862 28.91 -29.37 35.58
CA LEU A 862 29.61 -30.64 35.65
C LEU A 862 29.96 -30.99 37.10
N PRO A 863 30.02 -32.29 37.47
CA PRO A 863 30.56 -32.70 38.76
C PRO A 863 31.98 -32.15 38.98
N TYR A 864 32.29 -31.78 40.22
CA TYR A 864 33.60 -31.28 40.64
C TYR A 864 34.74 -32.17 40.12
N ILE A 865 35.70 -31.57 39.41
CA ILE A 865 36.85 -32.27 38.85
C ILE A 865 38.03 -32.08 39.81
N GLN A 866 38.64 -33.17 40.26
CA GLN A 866 39.86 -33.16 41.07
C GLN A 866 41.08 -33.02 40.16
N VAL A 867 41.91 -32.00 40.38
CA VAL A 867 43.17 -31.75 39.64
C VAL A 867 44.32 -31.54 40.64
N GLY A 868 45.57 -31.47 40.18
CA GLY A 868 46.76 -31.47 41.03
C GLY A 868 46.92 -30.23 41.93
N PRO A 869 47.74 -30.30 42.99
CA PRO A 869 47.79 -29.31 44.08
C PRO A 869 48.32 -27.92 43.68
N ASN A 870 48.81 -27.70 42.45
CA ASN A 870 49.40 -26.42 42.02
C ASN A 870 48.70 -25.79 40.80
N ALA A 871 47.44 -26.12 40.52
CA ALA A 871 46.68 -25.53 39.40
C ALA A 871 46.56 -24.00 39.53
N SER A 872 47.45 -23.26 38.88
CA SER A 872 47.63 -21.81 39.12
C SER A 872 47.15 -20.93 37.96
N PRO A 873 47.52 -21.17 36.69
CA PRO A 873 46.86 -20.56 35.54
C PRO A 873 45.87 -21.51 34.86
N LEU A 874 44.75 -20.96 34.39
CA LEU A 874 43.91 -21.59 33.36
C LEU A 874 43.78 -20.69 32.13
N THR A 875 43.54 -21.31 30.98
CA THR A 875 43.10 -20.65 29.75
C THR A 875 42.12 -21.55 29.01
N ILE A 876 41.47 -21.06 27.96
CA ILE A 876 40.45 -21.81 27.20
C ILE A 876 40.82 -21.77 25.72
N ASP A 877 40.49 -22.82 24.96
CA ASP A 877 40.64 -22.82 23.50
C ASP A 877 39.34 -22.47 22.76
N GLY A 878 39.47 -22.23 21.46
CA GLY A 878 38.35 -21.89 20.59
C GLY A 878 37.29 -22.99 20.35
N SER A 879 37.46 -24.17 20.96
CA SER A 879 36.45 -25.23 21.00
C SER A 879 35.80 -25.38 22.39
N GLY A 880 36.09 -24.46 23.32
CA GLY A 880 35.55 -24.46 24.68
C GLY A 880 36.24 -25.42 25.64
N ASN A 881 37.35 -26.06 25.26
CA ASN A 881 38.10 -26.87 26.22
C ASN A 881 38.92 -25.93 27.12
N VAL A 882 38.93 -26.19 28.42
CA VAL A 882 39.81 -25.53 29.39
C VAL A 882 41.16 -26.24 29.46
N TRP A 883 42.21 -25.46 29.61
CA TRP A 883 43.60 -25.88 29.71
C TRP A 883 44.17 -25.31 31.01
N LEU A 884 44.80 -26.16 31.82
CA LEU A 884 45.46 -25.75 33.06
C LEU A 884 46.79 -26.48 33.24
N PHE A 885 47.62 -25.94 34.13
CA PHE A 885 48.86 -26.59 34.55
C PHE A 885 48.90 -26.76 36.07
N ASP A 886 48.97 -28.00 36.54
CA ASP A 886 48.92 -28.39 37.96
C ASP A 886 50.19 -29.08 38.48
N GLY A 887 51.13 -29.35 37.55
CA GLY A 887 52.24 -30.29 37.64
C GLY A 887 52.39 -31.10 36.35
N ALA A 888 51.27 -31.39 35.69
CA ALA A 888 51.11 -31.79 34.29
C ALA A 888 50.43 -30.66 33.49
N LEU A 889 50.37 -30.81 32.16
CA LEU A 889 49.42 -30.07 31.33
C LEU A 889 48.16 -30.93 31.16
N GLU A 890 47.00 -30.38 31.51
CA GLU A 890 45.71 -31.05 31.40
C GLU A 890 44.72 -30.24 30.55
N GLN A 891 43.90 -30.94 29.75
CA GLN A 891 42.81 -30.35 28.98
C GLN A 891 41.50 -31.06 29.30
N PHE A 892 40.47 -30.29 29.68
CA PHE A 892 39.11 -30.78 29.90
C PHE A 892 38.16 -30.17 28.87
N GLY A 893 37.34 -31.00 28.22
CA GLY A 893 36.33 -30.51 27.28
C GLY A 893 35.05 -30.02 27.96
N PRO A 894 34.10 -29.41 27.20
CA PRO A 894 32.75 -28.98 27.64
C PRO A 894 31.80 -30.10 28.15
N THR A 895 32.35 -31.23 28.58
CA THR A 895 31.65 -32.38 29.16
C THR A 895 32.35 -32.90 30.43
N GLY A 896 33.39 -32.21 30.92
CA GLY A 896 34.21 -32.62 32.06
C GLY A 896 35.13 -33.79 31.80
N ALA A 897 35.08 -34.38 30.60
CA ALA A 897 36.03 -35.38 30.17
C ALA A 897 37.42 -34.75 30.05
N LEU A 898 38.39 -35.35 30.75
CA LEU A 898 39.81 -35.15 30.51
C LEU A 898 40.14 -35.64 29.09
N ASN A 899 40.34 -34.71 28.15
CA ASN A 899 40.67 -35.01 26.76
C ASN A 899 42.09 -35.58 26.65
N PHE A 900 43.04 -34.99 27.40
CA PHE A 900 44.34 -35.57 27.70
C PHE A 900 44.91 -34.99 29.01
N SER A 901 45.82 -35.75 29.61
CA SER A 901 46.80 -35.28 30.59
C SER A 901 48.17 -35.79 30.15
N ASN A 902 49.22 -34.97 30.22
CA ASN A 902 50.60 -35.43 30.01
C ASN A 902 51.36 -35.48 31.36
N PRO A 903 51.49 -36.66 31.99
CA PRO A 903 52.17 -36.82 33.28
C PRO A 903 53.70 -36.81 33.21
N GLY A 904 54.34 -36.46 32.09
CA GLY A 904 55.72 -36.00 32.13
C GLY A 904 56.56 -36.11 30.85
N ALA A 905 57.07 -34.95 30.42
CA ALA A 905 58.50 -34.70 30.50
C ALA A 905 58.71 -33.23 30.93
N GLY A 906 59.83 -32.93 31.60
CA GLY A 906 60.13 -31.54 31.98
C GLY A 906 60.23 -30.64 30.75
N ILE A 907 59.59 -29.46 30.81
CA ILE A 907 59.62 -28.48 29.71
C ILE A 907 61.06 -27.96 29.48
N ASP A 908 61.93 -28.07 30.49
CA ASP A 908 63.38 -28.15 30.33
C ASP A 908 63.89 -29.61 30.40
N PRO A 909 64.40 -30.18 29.29
CA PRO A 909 65.04 -31.49 29.27
C PRO A 909 66.34 -31.60 30.11
N ALA A 910 66.97 -30.47 30.50
CA ALA A 910 68.22 -30.46 31.25
C ALA A 910 68.05 -30.60 32.77
N ASN A 911 66.85 -30.38 33.34
CA ASN A 911 66.58 -30.63 34.75
C ASN A 911 65.18 -31.22 35.03
N PRO A 912 65.00 -32.55 34.88
CA PRO A 912 63.73 -33.22 35.18
C PRO A 912 63.40 -33.32 36.68
N ASN A 913 64.25 -32.80 37.58
CA ASN A 913 64.04 -32.80 39.04
C ASN A 913 63.73 -31.41 39.62
N ALA A 914 63.66 -30.35 38.81
CA ALA A 914 62.99 -29.12 39.20
C ALA A 914 61.48 -29.41 39.23
N GLY A 915 60.84 -29.34 40.40
CA GLY A 915 59.40 -29.53 40.51
C GLY A 915 58.66 -28.39 39.84
N TYR A 916 57.81 -28.69 38.86
CA TYR A 916 57.16 -27.72 37.96
C TYR A 916 56.02 -26.90 38.60
N GLY A 917 56.14 -26.51 39.87
CA GLY A 917 55.24 -25.54 40.51
C GLY A 917 55.49 -24.09 40.07
N SER A 918 55.82 -23.86 38.79
CA SER A 918 56.42 -22.61 38.30
C SER A 918 55.78 -21.99 37.06
N ILE A 919 54.84 -22.63 36.36
CA ILE A 919 54.13 -21.96 35.25
C ILE A 919 53.16 -20.91 35.83
N GLN A 920 53.42 -19.63 35.53
CA GLN A 920 52.68 -18.49 36.12
C GLN A 920 51.51 -18.03 35.26
N SER A 921 51.65 -18.13 33.94
CA SER A 921 50.65 -17.68 32.97
C SER A 921 50.54 -18.70 31.83
N LEU A 922 49.31 -18.92 31.35
CA LEU A 922 49.00 -19.72 30.17
C LEU A 922 48.07 -18.92 29.25
N MET A 923 48.32 -19.00 27.94
CA MET A 923 47.49 -18.33 26.94
C MET A 923 47.71 -18.89 25.53
N PHE A 924 46.72 -18.71 24.66
CA PHE A 924 46.84 -18.97 23.22
C PHE A 924 47.29 -17.71 22.46
N ASP A 925 48.09 -17.89 21.42
CA ASP A 925 48.39 -16.80 20.47
C ASP A 925 47.24 -16.55 19.48
N SER A 926 47.30 -15.41 18.77
CA SER A 926 46.26 -14.90 17.87
C SER A 926 46.32 -15.42 16.43
N ASN A 927 47.20 -16.37 16.10
CA ASN A 927 47.33 -16.88 14.74
C ASN A 927 46.16 -17.81 14.35
N ALA A 928 45.89 -17.93 13.05
CA ALA A 928 44.85 -18.80 12.50
C ALA A 928 45.00 -20.31 12.81
N THR A 929 46.16 -20.71 13.34
CA THR A 929 46.36 -22.00 14.02
C THR A 929 47.09 -21.70 15.34
N PRO A 930 46.37 -21.44 16.44
CA PRO A 930 46.97 -20.89 17.65
C PRO A 930 47.81 -21.95 18.39
N ALA A 931 48.99 -21.57 18.86
CA ALA A 931 49.76 -22.37 19.80
C ALA A 931 49.47 -21.94 21.25
N LEU A 932 49.66 -22.86 22.19
CA LEU A 932 49.65 -22.58 23.61
C LEU A 932 51.02 -22.06 24.05
N TRP A 933 51.05 -21.08 24.94
CA TRP A 933 52.26 -20.46 25.47
C TRP A 933 52.20 -20.41 26.99
N GLY A 934 53.37 -20.57 27.64
CA GLY A 934 53.48 -20.49 29.10
C GLY A 934 54.82 -19.94 29.61
N SER A 935 54.77 -19.18 30.69
CA SER A 935 55.92 -18.52 31.34
C SER A 935 56.36 -19.26 32.61
N ALA A 936 57.66 -19.54 32.76
CA ALA A 936 58.20 -20.26 33.91
C ALA A 936 58.95 -19.34 34.91
N ALA A 937 58.49 -19.35 36.17
CA ALA A 937 59.04 -18.54 37.25
C ALA A 937 60.49 -18.87 37.60
N ASP A 938 60.92 -20.13 37.54
CA ASP A 938 62.23 -20.55 38.08
C ASP A 938 63.43 -20.12 37.21
N LYS A 939 63.21 -19.70 35.96
CA LYS A 939 64.28 -19.38 34.99
C LYS A 939 64.12 -18.11 34.18
N GLY A 940 62.89 -17.59 34.02
CA GLY A 940 62.66 -16.51 33.06
C GLY A 940 62.62 -17.00 31.63
N ASP A 941 61.89 -18.09 31.39
CA ASP A 941 61.75 -18.73 30.10
C ASP A 941 60.30 -18.63 29.59
N LEU A 942 60.14 -18.44 28.28
CA LEU A 942 58.85 -18.55 27.58
C LEU A 942 58.88 -19.78 26.68
N TYR A 943 57.92 -20.67 26.89
CA TYR A 943 57.76 -21.92 26.16
C TYR A 943 56.56 -21.85 25.23
N GLN A 944 56.76 -22.24 23.96
CA GLN A 944 55.66 -22.68 23.11
C GLN A 944 55.36 -24.14 23.46
N ILE A 945 54.13 -24.42 23.85
CA ILE A 945 53.67 -25.73 24.32
C ILE A 945 52.83 -26.37 23.20
N ASN A 946 53.17 -27.60 22.80
CA ASN A 946 52.43 -28.34 21.80
C ASN A 946 51.09 -28.84 22.39
N PRO A 947 49.93 -28.39 21.89
CA PRO A 947 48.63 -28.78 22.44
C PRO A 947 48.30 -30.28 22.28
N LYS A 948 49.03 -31.04 21.46
CA LYS A 948 48.74 -32.47 21.21
C LYS A 948 49.42 -33.44 22.18
N ASP A 949 50.51 -33.02 22.82
CA ASP A 949 51.34 -33.87 23.67
C ASP A 949 52.00 -33.12 24.85
N GLY A 950 51.70 -31.84 25.05
CA GLY A 950 52.24 -31.02 26.13
C GLY A 950 53.75 -30.74 26.04
N SER A 951 54.44 -31.14 24.97
CA SER A 951 55.89 -30.91 24.86
C SER A 951 56.22 -29.43 24.61
N GLY A 952 57.24 -28.93 25.32
CA GLY A 952 57.83 -27.63 25.03
C GLY A 952 58.63 -27.69 23.73
N VAL A 953 58.23 -26.93 22.71
CA VAL A 953 58.83 -26.98 21.38
C VAL A 953 60.21 -26.30 21.37
N THR A 954 60.32 -25.13 22.01
CA THR A 954 61.55 -24.34 22.18
C THR A 954 61.33 -23.27 23.25
N ASN A 955 62.40 -22.87 23.93
CA ASN A 955 62.46 -21.68 24.79
C ASN A 955 62.98 -20.49 23.98
N TYR A 956 62.20 -19.41 23.93
CA TYR A 956 62.48 -18.25 23.05
C TYR A 956 63.08 -17.02 23.75
N PHE A 957 63.19 -17.00 25.09
CA PHE A 957 63.83 -15.90 25.84
C PHE A 957 65.10 -16.31 26.61
N ALA A 958 65.52 -17.58 26.48
CA ALA A 958 66.72 -18.19 27.07
C ALA A 958 67.89 -17.20 27.33
N GLY A 959 68.19 -16.96 28.61
CA GLY A 959 69.29 -16.09 29.03
C GLY A 959 68.90 -14.65 29.43
N SER A 960 67.62 -14.30 29.46
CA SER A 960 67.15 -13.19 30.29
C SER A 960 67.41 -13.47 31.78
N THR A 961 67.93 -12.48 32.51
CA THR A 961 68.28 -12.63 33.94
C THR A 961 67.11 -12.28 34.87
N GLY A 962 65.88 -12.70 34.54
CA GLY A 962 64.68 -12.27 35.26
C GLY A 962 63.46 -13.13 34.93
N GLN A 963 62.67 -13.42 35.96
CA GLN A 963 61.50 -14.31 35.92
C GLN A 963 60.36 -13.61 35.17
N TYR A 964 59.78 -14.23 34.12
CA TYR A 964 58.57 -13.69 33.47
C TYR A 964 57.33 -14.19 34.23
N THR A 965 56.49 -13.28 34.70
CA THR A 965 55.27 -13.62 35.46
C THR A 965 54.04 -13.64 34.56
N ASN A 966 53.93 -12.69 33.63
CA ASN A 966 52.73 -12.46 32.83
C ASN A 966 53.00 -12.43 31.32
N LEU A 967 51.98 -12.82 30.55
CA LEU A 967 51.96 -12.89 29.10
C LEU A 967 50.70 -12.23 28.52
N ALA A 968 50.78 -11.72 27.29
CA ALA A 968 49.63 -11.33 26.46
C ALA A 968 49.89 -11.58 24.96
N ALA A 969 48.82 -11.79 24.18
CA ALA A 969 48.85 -11.82 22.71
C ALA A 969 48.29 -10.53 22.13
N GLY A 970 48.99 -9.96 21.14
CA GLY A 970 48.46 -8.88 20.31
C GLY A 970 47.70 -9.40 19.09
N SER A 971 46.88 -8.54 18.48
CA SER A 971 46.27 -8.77 17.15
C SER A 971 47.30 -8.90 16.02
N ASP A 972 48.52 -8.42 16.27
CA ASP A 972 49.68 -8.43 15.40
C ASP A 972 50.42 -9.79 15.30
N GLY A 973 49.96 -10.82 16.01
CA GLY A 973 50.61 -12.14 16.07
C GLY A 973 51.88 -12.17 16.94
N ASN A 974 52.09 -11.16 17.80
CA ASN A 974 53.19 -11.13 18.76
C ASN A 974 52.75 -11.62 20.15
N ILE A 975 53.68 -12.25 20.87
CA ILE A 975 53.59 -12.54 22.31
C ILE A 975 54.41 -11.51 23.07
N TYR A 976 53.84 -10.97 24.13
CA TYR A 976 54.44 -9.96 24.99
C TYR A 976 54.60 -10.54 26.39
N ALA A 977 55.81 -10.44 26.97
CA ALA A 977 56.12 -11.02 28.27
C ALA A 977 56.70 -10.00 29.26
N CYS A 978 56.15 -9.96 30.46
CA CYS A 978 56.59 -9.09 31.55
C CYS A 978 57.46 -9.84 32.58
N GLY A 979 58.56 -9.24 33.06
CA GLY A 979 59.40 -9.90 34.06
C GLY A 979 60.44 -9.09 34.85
N ASP A 980 61.13 -9.83 35.73
CA ASP A 980 62.04 -9.44 36.82
C ASP A 980 61.40 -8.96 38.13
N GLN A 981 62.17 -8.92 39.22
CA GLN A 981 61.67 -8.68 40.59
C GLN A 981 61.21 -7.22 40.86
N GLY A 982 61.23 -6.35 39.86
CA GLY A 982 60.49 -5.08 39.86
C GLY A 982 59.47 -4.96 38.72
N GLY A 983 59.27 -6.02 37.93
CA GLY A 983 58.49 -6.00 36.70
C GLY A 983 59.08 -5.07 35.63
N GLN A 984 60.40 -4.81 35.65
CA GLN A 984 61.01 -3.71 34.90
C GLN A 984 61.33 -4.05 33.43
N LYS A 985 60.91 -5.22 32.93
CA LYS A 985 61.13 -5.62 31.53
C LYS A 985 59.87 -6.07 30.83
N LEU A 986 59.69 -5.56 29.61
CA LEU A 986 58.71 -6.00 28.64
C LEU A 986 59.46 -6.45 27.38
N ASP A 987 59.44 -7.76 27.12
CA ASP A 987 60.05 -8.34 25.92
C ASP A 987 58.95 -8.78 24.94
N VAL A 988 59.18 -8.59 23.64
CA VAL A 988 58.19 -8.87 22.58
C VAL A 988 58.74 -9.90 21.61
N LEU A 989 58.04 -11.02 21.44
CA LEU A 989 58.35 -12.12 20.53
C LEU A 989 57.38 -12.11 19.34
N ASN A 990 57.91 -12.05 18.11
CA ASN A 990 57.09 -12.32 16.92
C ASN A 990 56.99 -13.82 16.69
N VAL A 991 55.77 -14.36 16.69
CA VAL A 991 55.53 -15.80 16.51
C VAL A 991 55.83 -16.24 15.07
N ALA A 992 55.53 -15.40 14.07
CA ALA A 992 55.71 -15.74 12.66
C ALA A 992 57.19 -15.87 12.23
N SER A 993 58.10 -15.12 12.85
CA SER A 993 59.56 -15.20 12.63
C SER A 993 60.33 -15.88 13.77
N MET A 994 59.65 -16.25 14.86
CA MET A 994 60.25 -16.79 16.10
C MET A 994 61.43 -15.95 16.62
N SER A 995 61.28 -14.63 16.59
CA SER A 995 62.35 -13.69 16.95
C SER A 995 61.89 -12.58 17.88
N ILE A 996 62.75 -12.20 18.83
CA ILE A 996 62.52 -11.08 19.74
C ILE A 996 62.58 -9.77 18.95
N LEU A 997 61.46 -9.04 18.88
CA LEU A 997 61.36 -7.73 18.22
C LEU A 997 61.93 -6.61 19.09
N ASN A 998 61.66 -6.65 20.40
CA ASN A 998 62.08 -5.60 21.32
C ASN A 998 62.35 -6.15 22.73
N LYS A 999 63.21 -5.45 23.47
CA LYS A 999 63.49 -5.67 24.90
C LYS A 999 63.48 -4.34 25.63
N LEU A 1000 62.35 -4.01 26.26
CA LEU A 1000 62.09 -2.70 26.82
C LEU A 1000 62.35 -2.68 28.31
N THR A 1001 63.06 -1.65 28.78
CA THR A 1001 63.18 -1.37 30.22
C THR A 1001 62.08 -0.41 30.63
N ILE A 1002 61.16 -0.86 31.48
CA ILE A 1002 60.15 -0.02 32.12
C ILE A 1002 60.86 0.85 33.18
N PRO A 1003 60.54 2.15 33.31
CA PRO A 1003 61.24 3.04 34.25
C PRO A 1003 61.14 2.56 35.72
N THR A 1004 62.25 2.63 36.44
CA THR A 1004 62.36 2.27 37.86
C THR A 1004 61.23 2.86 38.72
N GLY A 1005 60.52 2.02 39.48
CA GLY A 1005 59.33 2.43 40.24
C GLY A 1005 58.01 2.30 39.47
N ARG A 1006 58.06 1.80 38.23
CA ARG A 1006 56.96 1.21 37.48
C ARG A 1006 57.38 -0.19 37.02
N GLY A 1007 56.41 -1.07 36.81
CA GLY A 1007 56.61 -2.38 36.20
C GLY A 1007 55.44 -2.72 35.29
N CYS A 1008 55.39 -3.94 34.77
CA CYS A 1008 54.25 -4.44 33.99
C CYS A 1008 53.35 -5.45 34.74
N GLY A 1009 53.67 -5.76 36.00
CA GLY A 1009 52.65 -6.04 37.02
C GLY A 1009 52.03 -7.44 37.08
N ASN A 1010 50.84 -7.49 37.70
CA ASN A 1010 50.12 -8.71 38.07
C ASN A 1010 49.22 -9.24 36.95
N GLN A 1011 48.78 -8.38 36.02
CA GLN A 1011 48.12 -8.80 34.80
C GLN A 1011 48.43 -7.84 33.64
N MET A 1012 48.47 -8.40 32.44
CA MET A 1012 48.59 -7.70 31.16
C MET A 1012 47.30 -7.91 30.35
N VAL A 1013 46.80 -6.86 29.71
CA VAL A 1013 45.64 -6.93 28.81
C VAL A 1013 45.95 -6.18 27.53
N MET A 1014 45.47 -6.67 26.40
CA MET A 1014 45.66 -6.02 25.10
C MET A 1014 44.35 -5.67 24.45
N ASP A 1015 44.34 -4.51 23.77
CA ASP A 1015 43.24 -4.11 22.92
C ASP A 1015 43.38 -4.59 21.47
N GLY A 1016 42.34 -4.33 20.67
CA GLY A 1016 42.33 -4.69 19.25
C GLY A 1016 43.44 -4.06 18.39
N VAL A 1017 44.08 -2.96 18.79
CA VAL A 1017 45.22 -2.38 18.05
C VAL A 1017 46.57 -2.69 18.69
N GLY A 1018 46.60 -3.60 19.67
CA GLY A 1018 47.82 -3.98 20.38
C GLY A 1018 48.34 -2.89 21.31
N HIS A 1019 47.47 -2.00 21.79
CA HIS A 1019 47.79 -1.22 22.98
C HIS A 1019 47.78 -2.17 24.19
N LEU A 1020 48.90 -2.21 24.89
CA LEU A 1020 49.15 -3.04 26.05
C LEU A 1020 48.87 -2.23 27.32
N PHE A 1021 47.85 -2.64 28.06
CA PHE A 1021 47.55 -2.15 29.40
C PHE A 1021 48.22 -3.08 30.41
N THR A 1022 49.03 -2.51 31.31
CA THR A 1022 49.72 -3.25 32.37
C THR A 1022 49.35 -2.69 33.73
N VAL A 1023 49.04 -3.54 34.71
CA VAL A 1023 48.61 -3.07 36.03
C VAL A 1023 49.41 -3.70 37.17
N THR A 1024 50.06 -2.85 37.97
CA THR A 1024 51.07 -3.29 38.95
C THR A 1024 50.52 -3.53 40.35
N GLY A 1025 50.83 -4.70 40.93
CA GLY A 1025 50.93 -4.85 42.38
C GLY A 1025 52.36 -4.57 42.87
N GLY A 1026 52.51 -4.20 44.14
CA GLY A 1026 53.81 -3.89 44.75
C GLY A 1026 53.70 -3.02 46.00
N THR A 1027 54.82 -2.67 46.62
CA THR A 1027 54.84 -1.84 47.85
C THR A 1027 54.59 -0.34 47.58
N SER A 1028 53.66 -0.03 46.67
CA SER A 1028 53.22 1.30 46.26
C SER A 1028 51.86 1.16 45.58
N PRO A 1029 50.92 2.11 45.78
CA PRO A 1029 49.56 2.01 45.25
C PRO A 1029 49.55 1.78 43.73
N GLY A 1030 48.67 0.88 43.28
CA GLY A 1030 48.73 0.24 41.97
C GLY A 1030 48.76 1.22 40.80
N ILE A 1031 49.64 0.95 39.84
CA ILE A 1031 49.89 1.79 38.66
C ILE A 1031 49.28 1.11 37.44
N LEU A 1032 48.38 1.81 36.76
CA LEU A 1032 48.01 1.53 35.37
C LEU A 1032 48.90 2.35 34.42
N ASP A 1033 49.45 1.69 33.42
CA ASP A 1033 50.22 2.26 32.31
C ASP A 1033 49.82 1.60 30.97
N GLU A 1034 49.97 2.36 29.89
CA GLU A 1034 49.66 1.95 28.51
C GLU A 1034 50.91 2.01 27.63
N PHE A 1035 51.12 0.99 26.79
CA PHE A 1035 52.24 0.87 25.86
C PHE A 1035 51.74 0.53 24.45
N THR A 1036 52.36 1.11 23.43
CA THR A 1036 52.12 0.69 22.03
C THR A 1036 52.70 -0.70 21.73
N VAL A 1037 52.33 -1.31 20.59
CA VAL A 1037 53.01 -2.51 20.04
C VAL A 1037 54.53 -2.36 19.90
N SER A 1038 55.02 -1.14 19.69
CA SER A 1038 56.47 -0.85 19.66
C SER A 1038 57.13 -0.85 21.04
N GLY A 1039 56.33 -0.91 22.11
CA GLY A 1039 56.75 -0.70 23.49
C GLY A 1039 57.01 0.75 23.88
N SER A 1040 56.84 1.70 22.96
CA SER A 1040 56.80 3.12 23.32
C SER A 1040 55.64 3.34 24.28
N ARG A 1041 55.96 3.75 25.51
CA ARG A 1041 54.98 4.05 26.56
C ARG A 1041 54.18 5.30 26.19
N LEU A 1042 52.86 5.19 26.23
CA LEU A 1042 51.95 6.32 26.07
C LEU A 1042 51.87 7.11 27.40
N SER A 1043 51.17 8.25 27.42
CA SER A 1043 51.20 9.18 28.56
C SER A 1043 50.80 8.49 29.88
N PRO A 1044 51.36 8.89 31.05
CA PRO A 1044 51.00 8.29 32.32
C PRO A 1044 49.50 8.38 32.63
N ILE A 1045 48.80 7.24 32.63
CA ILE A 1045 47.43 7.15 33.16
C ILE A 1045 47.44 7.34 34.68
N SER A 1046 48.48 6.81 35.34
CA SER A 1046 48.68 6.94 36.79
C SER A 1046 49.91 7.80 37.12
N PRO A 1047 49.85 8.75 38.08
CA PRO A 1047 51.02 9.45 38.59
C PRO A 1047 52.01 8.50 39.27
N VAL A 1048 53.28 8.90 39.40
CA VAL A 1048 54.27 8.13 40.18
C VAL A 1048 53.97 8.31 41.67
N GLY A 1049 53.86 7.19 42.42
CA GLY A 1049 53.82 7.19 43.89
C GLY A 1049 52.45 7.38 44.55
N THR A 1050 51.43 7.88 43.83
CA THR A 1050 50.04 7.90 44.34
C THR A 1050 49.18 6.76 43.82
N GLY A 1051 49.60 6.08 42.75
CA GLY A 1051 48.83 5.03 42.07
C GLY A 1051 47.53 5.56 41.46
N TYR A 1052 46.63 4.64 41.14
CA TYR A 1052 45.29 4.93 40.64
C TYR A 1052 44.22 4.77 41.73
N THR A 1053 43.75 5.89 42.27
CA THR A 1053 42.77 5.97 43.38
C THR A 1053 41.31 5.98 42.90
N GLY A 1054 41.03 5.41 41.73
CA GLY A 1054 39.76 5.60 41.01
C GLY A 1054 39.62 6.97 40.32
N THR A 1055 40.44 7.96 40.70
CA THR A 1055 40.39 9.34 40.20
C THR A 1055 41.81 9.93 40.03
N SER A 1056 42.29 10.14 38.80
CA SER A 1056 43.61 10.75 38.59
C SER A 1056 43.60 12.27 38.85
N THR A 1057 44.26 12.69 39.94
CA THR A 1057 44.67 14.07 40.25
C THR A 1057 43.60 15.18 40.20
N GLY A 1058 43.13 15.64 41.36
CA GLY A 1058 42.48 16.95 41.53
C GLY A 1058 41.06 16.89 42.08
N GLU A 1059 40.39 15.75 41.95
CA GLU A 1059 39.26 15.39 42.82
C GLU A 1059 39.81 14.95 44.19
N ALA A 1060 39.05 15.17 45.26
CA ALA A 1060 39.40 14.59 46.55
C ALA A 1060 39.24 13.07 46.44
N ALA A 1061 40.31 12.31 46.67
CA ALA A 1061 40.26 10.86 46.56
C ALA A 1061 39.28 10.31 47.63
N THR A 1062 38.15 9.77 47.18
CA THR A 1062 37.12 9.14 48.05
C THR A 1062 37.71 7.98 48.85
N ILE A 1063 38.77 7.39 48.30
CA ILE A 1063 39.66 6.40 48.90
C ILE A 1063 41.05 7.07 49.01
N ASN A 1064 41.49 7.38 50.23
CA ASN A 1064 42.78 8.02 50.48
C ASN A 1064 43.86 6.96 50.77
N PRO A 1065 44.75 6.61 49.81
CA PRO A 1065 45.84 5.68 50.10
C PRO A 1065 46.78 6.32 51.13
N ASP A 1066 47.02 5.66 52.27
CA ASP A 1066 47.82 6.24 53.35
C ASP A 1066 49.28 6.48 52.90
N PRO A 1067 49.75 7.74 52.81
CA PRO A 1067 51.14 8.03 52.42
C PRO A 1067 52.17 7.58 53.47
N ASN A 1068 51.74 7.09 54.64
CA ASN A 1068 52.59 6.60 55.73
C ASN A 1068 52.76 5.07 55.74
N ALA A 1069 52.28 4.34 54.73
CA ALA A 1069 52.25 2.88 54.66
C ALA A 1069 53.63 2.18 54.51
N THR A 1070 54.70 2.68 55.14
CA THR A 1070 55.99 1.98 55.28
C THR A 1070 55.94 0.95 56.42
N LEU A 1071 55.00 0.01 56.35
CA LEU A 1071 54.80 -1.01 57.39
C LEU A 1071 55.74 -2.20 57.22
N ILE A 1072 57.02 -2.03 57.58
CA ILE A 1072 57.97 -3.14 57.69
C ILE A 1072 57.72 -3.86 59.03
N VAL A 1073 57.01 -5.00 59.01
CA VAL A 1073 56.88 -5.89 60.17
C VAL A 1073 57.76 -7.14 59.98
N PRO A 1074 58.81 -7.34 60.79
CA PRO A 1074 59.69 -8.50 60.66
C PRO A 1074 59.12 -9.73 61.39
N PHE A 1075 58.14 -10.40 60.79
CA PHE A 1075 57.73 -11.75 61.19
C PHE A 1075 58.42 -12.84 60.36
N GLY A 1076 58.60 -14.02 60.95
CA GLY A 1076 59.49 -15.06 60.44
C GLY A 1076 58.89 -15.89 59.32
N THR A 1077 59.32 -15.63 58.08
CA THR A 1077 59.35 -16.59 56.96
C THR A 1077 58.02 -17.30 56.60
N THR A 1078 56.94 -16.55 56.41
CA THR A 1078 55.87 -16.93 55.47
C THR A 1078 55.42 -15.70 54.67
N TYR A 1079 54.78 -15.93 53.52
CA TYR A 1079 54.47 -14.94 52.50
C TYR A 1079 53.26 -14.07 52.86
N ILE A 1080 53.43 -12.74 52.80
CA ILE A 1080 52.33 -11.77 52.70
C ILE A 1080 52.51 -11.09 51.32
N PRO A 1081 51.54 -11.19 50.39
CA PRO A 1081 51.62 -10.46 49.13
C PRO A 1081 51.49 -8.94 49.39
N PRO A 1082 52.24 -8.08 48.70
CA PRO A 1082 52.05 -6.64 48.80
C PRO A 1082 50.74 -6.22 48.13
N ALA A 1083 50.00 -5.31 48.77
CA ALA A 1083 48.74 -4.78 48.24
C ALA A 1083 48.88 -4.27 46.79
N GLY A 1084 47.87 -4.52 45.96
CA GLY A 1084 47.96 -4.21 44.54
C GLY A 1084 46.71 -4.55 43.75
N VAL A 1085 46.75 -4.27 42.45
CA VAL A 1085 45.75 -4.75 41.50
C VAL A 1085 45.92 -6.25 41.30
N MET A 1086 44.80 -6.98 41.30
CA MET A 1086 44.78 -8.45 41.22
C MET A 1086 43.96 -8.98 40.04
N GLY A 1087 43.37 -8.09 39.23
CA GLY A 1087 42.77 -8.46 37.96
C GLY A 1087 42.60 -7.27 37.03
N ALA A 1088 42.68 -7.51 35.72
CA ALA A 1088 42.32 -6.55 34.69
C ALA A 1088 41.77 -7.27 33.44
N ALA A 1089 40.66 -6.79 32.88
CA ALA A 1089 40.05 -7.33 31.66
C ALA A 1089 39.37 -6.21 30.86
N ILE A 1090 39.41 -6.29 29.54
CA ILE A 1090 38.69 -5.34 28.67
C ILE A 1090 37.37 -6.00 28.24
N ASP A 1091 36.28 -5.22 28.18
CA ASP A 1091 34.99 -5.69 27.68
C ASP A 1091 34.81 -5.43 26.17
N GLY A 1092 33.76 -6.00 25.58
CA GLY A 1092 33.43 -5.77 24.16
C GLY A 1092 33.17 -4.29 23.82
N SER A 1093 32.84 -3.46 24.81
CA SER A 1093 32.61 -2.02 24.68
C SER A 1093 33.92 -1.22 24.55
N GLY A 1094 35.09 -1.83 24.81
CA GLY A 1094 36.37 -1.11 24.91
C GLY A 1094 36.58 -0.43 26.26
N ASN A 1095 35.80 -0.78 27.29
CA ASN A 1095 36.08 -0.36 28.67
C ASN A 1095 37.12 -1.30 29.28
N LEU A 1096 38.18 -0.75 29.87
CA LEU A 1096 39.12 -1.54 30.68
C LEU A 1096 38.58 -1.62 32.11
N TRP A 1097 38.29 -2.83 32.58
CA TRP A 1097 37.89 -3.13 33.94
C TRP A 1097 39.10 -3.56 34.76
N VAL A 1098 39.21 -3.09 36.01
CA VAL A 1098 40.36 -3.35 36.91
C VAL A 1098 39.87 -3.65 38.33
N LEU A 1099 40.38 -4.72 38.94
CA LEU A 1099 40.17 -5.08 40.34
C LEU A 1099 41.31 -4.55 41.22
N ASN A 1100 40.98 -3.68 42.18
CA ASN A 1100 41.93 -3.07 43.10
C ASN A 1100 41.52 -3.33 44.57
N ILE A 1101 42.49 -3.25 45.48
CA ILE A 1101 42.26 -3.31 46.92
C ILE A 1101 42.44 -1.90 47.51
N ASP A 1102 41.39 -1.41 48.16
CA ASP A 1102 41.41 -0.20 48.98
C ASP A 1102 42.21 -0.48 50.27
N THR A 1103 43.31 0.24 50.48
CA THR A 1103 44.13 0.22 51.71
C THR A 1103 44.03 1.51 52.51
N GLY A 1104 42.99 2.33 52.29
CA GLY A 1104 42.88 3.71 52.75
C GLY A 1104 42.54 3.89 54.23
N THR A 1105 42.24 2.81 54.95
CA THR A 1105 42.18 2.81 56.42
C THR A 1105 42.96 1.64 57.00
N THR A 1106 43.70 1.87 58.09
CA THR A 1106 44.52 0.85 58.78
C THR A 1106 43.67 -0.11 59.63
N THR A 1107 42.41 -0.34 59.26
CA THR A 1107 41.41 -1.05 60.09
C THR A 1107 40.43 -1.92 59.30
N SER A 1108 40.22 -1.66 58.01
CA SER A 1108 39.41 -2.52 57.10
C SER A 1108 39.74 -2.19 55.64
N PRO A 1109 40.57 -2.98 54.93
CA PRO A 1109 40.71 -2.85 53.48
C PRO A 1109 39.44 -3.35 52.77
N GLY A 1110 39.17 -2.84 51.57
CA GLY A 1110 37.94 -3.12 50.82
C GLY A 1110 38.19 -3.45 49.35
N ASN A 1111 37.32 -4.24 48.73
CA ASN A 1111 37.44 -4.62 47.32
C ASN A 1111 36.77 -3.59 46.40
N VAL A 1112 37.49 -3.19 45.34
CA VAL A 1112 37.09 -2.13 44.40
C VAL A 1112 37.16 -2.65 42.98
N LEU A 1113 36.15 -2.31 42.17
CA LEU A 1113 36.13 -2.55 40.72
C LEU A 1113 36.10 -1.19 40.01
N VAL A 1114 36.93 -0.99 38.99
CA VAL A 1114 37.04 0.28 38.25
C VAL A 1114 36.80 0.04 36.76
N GLU A 1115 35.88 0.80 36.15
CA GLU A 1115 35.60 0.81 34.71
C GLU A 1115 36.22 2.08 34.09
N PHE A 1116 37.30 1.91 33.33
CA PHE A 1116 37.90 2.98 32.52
C PHE A 1116 37.17 3.04 31.18
N VAL A 1117 36.32 4.04 31.01
CA VAL A 1117 35.34 4.12 29.92
C VAL A 1117 36.01 4.39 28.57
N GLY A 1118 35.79 3.50 27.60
CA GLY A 1118 36.18 3.67 26.20
C GLY A 1118 37.68 3.85 25.92
N ILE A 1119 38.56 3.50 26.87
CA ILE A 1119 40.01 3.71 26.73
C ILE A 1119 40.64 2.77 25.70
N ALA A 1120 40.17 1.53 25.62
CA ALA A 1120 40.69 0.52 24.72
C ALA A 1120 40.02 0.58 23.35
N ALA A 1121 40.67 0.05 22.32
CA ALA A 1121 39.98 -0.37 21.11
C ALA A 1121 38.89 -1.40 21.45
N PRO A 1122 37.87 -1.58 20.58
CA PRO A 1122 36.96 -2.70 20.73
C PRO A 1122 37.75 -4.01 20.69
N VAL A 1123 37.66 -4.79 21.78
CA VAL A 1123 38.35 -6.07 21.92
C VAL A 1123 37.30 -7.16 21.85
N VAL A 1124 37.66 -8.28 21.26
CA VAL A 1124 36.96 -9.54 21.54
C VAL A 1124 37.72 -10.16 22.71
N THR A 1125 37.03 -10.40 23.82
CA THR A 1125 37.60 -10.92 25.07
C THR A 1125 36.61 -11.91 25.70
N PRO A 1126 37.07 -12.96 26.40
CA PRO A 1126 38.46 -13.31 26.70
C PRO A 1126 39.27 -13.72 25.46
N ILE A 1127 40.60 -13.59 25.53
CA ILE A 1127 41.53 -13.82 24.40
C ILE A 1127 41.30 -15.20 23.76
N SER A 1128 41.07 -16.23 24.60
CA SER A 1128 40.66 -17.59 24.21
C SER A 1128 39.60 -17.65 23.12
N ASN A 1129 38.57 -16.82 23.22
CA ASN A 1129 37.39 -16.83 22.34
C ASN A 1129 37.64 -16.00 21.07
N ALA A 1130 38.37 -14.88 21.17
CA ALA A 1130 38.74 -14.00 20.07
C ALA A 1130 39.63 -14.69 19.02
N VAL A 1131 40.60 -15.46 19.51
CA VAL A 1131 41.52 -16.31 18.76
C VAL A 1131 40.76 -17.27 17.84
N SER A 1132 39.63 -17.81 18.32
CA SER A 1132 38.88 -18.88 17.64
C SER A 1132 38.25 -18.47 16.30
N PHE A 1133 37.81 -17.21 16.20
CA PHE A 1133 37.10 -16.69 15.02
C PHE A 1133 37.99 -15.85 14.09
N GLY A 1134 39.27 -15.64 14.43
CA GLY A 1134 40.17 -14.77 13.69
C GLY A 1134 39.74 -13.29 13.70
N GLN A 1135 39.07 -12.86 14.77
CA GLN A 1135 38.45 -11.52 14.89
C GLN A 1135 39.30 -10.53 15.72
N VAL A 1136 40.56 -10.86 15.98
CA VAL A 1136 41.44 -10.02 16.79
C VAL A 1136 41.90 -8.81 15.98
N GLY A 1137 41.21 -7.68 16.15
CA GLY A 1137 41.85 -6.37 16.09
C GLY A 1137 41.76 -5.55 14.80
N ALA A 1138 40.80 -4.62 14.78
CA ALA A 1138 40.85 -3.42 13.95
C ALA A 1138 40.05 -2.29 14.62
N ARG A 1139 40.70 -1.16 14.95
CA ARG A 1139 40.03 0.16 14.98
C ARG A 1139 39.78 0.62 13.52
N PRO A 1140 38.86 1.58 13.29
CA PRO A 1140 38.80 2.32 12.03
C PRO A 1140 40.10 3.09 11.73
#